data_AF-A0A3M2A736-F1
#
_entry.id   AF-A0A3M2A736-F1
#
_cell.length_a   1.000
_cell.length_b   1.000
_cell.length_c   1.000
_cell.angle_alpha   90.00
_cell.angle_beta   90.00
_cell.angle_gamma   90.00
#
_symmetry.space_group_name_H-M   'P 1'
#
loop_
_entity.id
_entity.type
_entity.pdbx_description
1 polymer ?
#
loop_
_entity_poly.entity_id
_entity_poly.type
_entity_poly.pdbx_seq_one_letter_code
_entity_poly.pdbx_strand_id
1 'polypeptide(L)'
;MANNIMPKTTSLFSRKVFILILLMAFLVAFASKSAPQTAYIDPSLAAQPQETVSVIVTGNTSETAAAAISRLGGKVTSNLWLINAVGATISTNKIYELAATPGILSVVQNYGVKTAEAPSQTNDENSPLTWDGWITNRRIKKASFDLFDTLVSSPAPLPDGGMVSLGQNGTLVIGDTNGSERARLNLSGGPYKSRPTIASDGTIFVAGESRVVYAIRPDGTTLWDYTAKDGASFQSGVAIAPDESRLYVSTTDRWVYALNATTGQQLWRFKTNGDKPGQVIATPVVDTNGTVYIASSGQGKDPKGHLFALDANGNLLWTFVADKKKPFELSPQIGPNGTVYIASLEKSVYAVNADGSLKFRFDTSSKIHAQPAIASDGSLYVAAESGTLYALNGDGTVKFIYQAPTGSFWTSPVLSPDEAMVYVAAKEGKLFAIDANTGTQLWMYTTNGDLLASPGVEPQTGWLHLGNSVGRYAIINPVNGLDLQVFDGTDAITLTPVLAPKDNVFVPLGLQKVEMLGRLPDHWDGRPDVLPTEDKKVWQLVNPVAVDIGADIVHSTTINDKPITGEGVTVAVVDTGVYFSDEVKQELGQQVVKLFVGQVDFVGDGTCPDPGIKLNGKFKNAMVQYSNYCWTNHYLSFDRYGHGSHVAGIIWNNFRDYNTGVYMGIAPKANILSVRVLDDNGQGTYEDVIEGVQFVVENKDVYNIRVMNLSLSGEATTPYFVDPLNRAVEAAWANGIVVVAAAGNSGPGAESVTVPGNDPYVITVGSVNSNRTPGYWADDTLPTWSSAGPTKDGFVKPDVLAPGTQIVSFMYNDHDNMAESAKLVQEHPDYSASMSLFRMNGTSMSTAVTSGVVALMLQAHSELTPDQVKHRLMITAVPAITADGNLLHSPLQQGAGRIWAPAAVLANIPDGNANAGMDIQADLAHGWLLRDENGNPVLDENENYLLDENELAYHYQGPVRRMMSADGQAYLYYVENTEGQLVALGVANTTDMSWLNYDAVTEANMSFSDGQLSWTANDLWAGGYYYLGGVGYYYLGGVGYYYLGGVGYYYLGGVGYYYLGGVGYYYLGGVGYYYLGGVAWSGGYYYLGGVNSPTWTSDFTSTSSISSTTWVDD
;
A
#
# COMPACT_ATOMS: atom_id res chain seq x y z
N MET A 1 -8.47 -76.25 19.30
CA MET A 1 -9.92 -76.49 19.50
C MET A 1 -10.59 -76.24 18.14
N ALA A 2 -10.72 -77.29 17.33
CA ALA A 2 -11.99 -78.00 17.04
C ALA A 2 -12.98 -77.10 16.26
N ASN A 3 -13.07 -77.24 14.93
CA ASN A 3 -14.09 -78.01 14.16
C ASN A 3 -15.43 -77.26 14.06
N ASN A 4 -16.22 -77.21 12.99
CA ASN A 4 -16.33 -77.79 11.65
C ASN A 4 -17.42 -76.91 10.94
N ILE A 5 -17.65 -76.89 9.63
CA ILE A 5 -18.47 -77.87 8.88
C ILE A 5 -18.41 -77.46 7.39
N MET A 6 -18.03 -78.40 6.52
CA MET A 6 -18.50 -78.48 5.12
C MET A 6 -19.70 -79.44 5.06
N PRO A 7 -20.48 -79.42 3.95
CA PRO A 7 -20.49 -80.64 3.14
C PRO A 7 -20.39 -80.42 1.61
N LYS A 8 -19.84 -81.47 1.00
CA LYS A 8 -19.60 -81.78 -0.43
C LYS A 8 -20.91 -81.96 -1.22
N THR A 9 -20.86 -81.81 -2.55
CA THR A 9 -20.91 -82.95 -3.51
C THR A 9 -20.85 -82.51 -5.00
N THR A 10 -19.93 -83.14 -5.76
CA THR A 10 -20.02 -83.67 -7.16
C THR A 10 -20.43 -82.75 -8.33
N SER A 11 -19.93 -82.82 -9.57
CA SER A 11 -19.15 -83.81 -10.31
C SER A 11 -18.48 -83.15 -11.53
N LEU A 12 -17.43 -83.81 -12.03
CA LEU A 12 -16.81 -83.72 -13.35
C LEU A 12 -17.65 -83.02 -14.44
N PHE A 13 -17.12 -81.97 -15.07
CA PHE A 13 -17.19 -81.83 -16.53
C PHE A 13 -16.10 -80.91 -17.09
N SER A 14 -15.20 -81.58 -17.81
CA SER A 14 -14.38 -81.08 -18.91
C SER A 14 -13.09 -80.28 -18.64
N ARG A 15 -12.00 -80.98 -18.95
CA ARG A 15 -10.66 -80.53 -19.37
C ARG A 15 -10.61 -79.40 -20.41
N LYS A 16 -11.73 -78.77 -20.79
CA LYS A 16 -11.76 -77.63 -21.72
C LYS A 16 -11.61 -76.27 -21.03
N VAL A 17 -11.79 -76.19 -19.71
CA VAL A 17 -11.59 -74.93 -18.96
C VAL A 17 -10.12 -74.72 -18.57
N PHE A 18 -9.34 -75.79 -18.40
CA PHE A 18 -7.93 -75.68 -18.00
C PHE A 18 -7.01 -75.20 -19.14
N ILE A 19 -7.36 -75.46 -20.41
CA ILE A 19 -6.64 -74.91 -21.57
C ILE A 19 -7.06 -73.45 -21.83
N LEU A 20 -8.29 -73.05 -21.46
CA LEU A 20 -8.72 -71.66 -21.55
C LEU A 20 -8.06 -70.77 -20.47
N ILE A 21 -7.80 -71.32 -19.28
CA ILE A 21 -7.09 -70.60 -18.20
C ILE A 21 -5.59 -70.46 -18.49
N LEU A 22 -4.96 -71.43 -19.16
CA LEU A 22 -3.56 -71.31 -19.60
C LEU A 22 -3.38 -70.41 -20.84
N LEU A 23 -4.39 -70.30 -21.72
CA LEU A 23 -4.39 -69.28 -22.79
C LEU A 23 -4.76 -67.87 -22.29
N MET A 24 -5.60 -67.73 -21.25
CA MET A 24 -5.81 -66.44 -20.58
C MET A 24 -4.59 -66.00 -19.75
N ALA A 25 -3.80 -66.93 -19.21
CA ALA A 25 -2.53 -66.59 -18.54
C ALA A 25 -1.41 -66.16 -19.52
N PHE A 26 -1.55 -66.43 -20.82
CA PHE A 26 -0.62 -65.96 -21.87
C PHE A 26 -1.14 -64.75 -22.67
N LEU A 27 -2.41 -64.36 -22.50
CA LEU A 27 -3.02 -63.17 -23.11
C LEU A 27 -3.26 -62.00 -22.14
N VAL A 28 -2.95 -62.16 -20.85
CA VAL A 28 -2.88 -61.06 -19.86
C VAL A 28 -1.43 -60.60 -19.60
N ALA A 29 -0.48 -61.05 -20.44
CA ALA A 29 0.90 -60.52 -20.51
C ALA A 29 1.10 -59.47 -21.62
N PHE A 30 0.01 -58.98 -22.21
CA PHE A 30 -0.04 -57.69 -22.89
C PHE A 30 -1.02 -56.78 -22.15
N ALA A 31 -0.78 -56.61 -20.85
CA ALA A 31 -1.17 -55.36 -20.21
C ALA A 31 -0.44 -54.24 -20.96
N SER A 32 -1.22 -53.27 -21.44
CA SER A 32 -0.75 -52.02 -22.03
C SER A 32 0.61 -51.62 -21.48
N LYS A 33 1.66 -51.68 -22.30
CA LYS A 33 2.80 -50.79 -22.09
C LYS A 33 2.19 -49.40 -22.12
N SER A 34 1.98 -48.79 -20.96
CA SER A 34 1.87 -47.34 -20.87
C SER A 34 3.04 -46.80 -21.68
N ALA A 35 2.76 -45.91 -22.64
CA ALA A 35 3.81 -45.25 -23.40
C ALA A 35 4.85 -44.72 -22.40
N PRO A 36 6.16 -44.84 -22.68
CA PRO A 36 7.18 -44.34 -21.77
C PRO A 36 6.94 -42.84 -21.54
N GLN A 37 6.62 -42.50 -20.29
CA GLN A 37 6.57 -41.15 -19.76
C GLN A 37 7.94 -40.54 -20.01
N THR A 38 8.01 -39.41 -20.73
CA THR A 38 9.29 -38.72 -20.92
C THR A 38 9.30 -37.45 -20.12
N ALA A 39 10.45 -37.20 -19.50
CA ALA A 39 10.78 -35.95 -18.87
C ALA A 39 10.56 -34.75 -19.80
N TYR A 40 10.31 -33.59 -19.20
CA TYR A 40 10.42 -32.30 -19.89
C TYR A 40 11.83 -32.14 -20.46
N ILE A 41 11.92 -31.60 -21.68
CA ILE A 41 13.18 -31.20 -22.29
C ILE A 41 13.04 -29.73 -22.64
N ASP A 42 13.94 -28.93 -22.09
CA ASP A 42 14.06 -27.53 -22.45
C ASP A 42 14.30 -27.36 -23.96
N PRO A 43 13.44 -26.60 -24.68
CA PRO A 43 13.55 -26.39 -26.13
C PRO A 43 14.93 -25.90 -26.60
N SER A 44 15.63 -25.13 -25.78
CA SER A 44 16.97 -24.60 -26.11
C SER A 44 17.98 -25.71 -26.38
N LEU A 45 17.81 -26.88 -25.76
CA LEU A 45 18.69 -28.05 -25.93
C LEU A 45 18.54 -28.72 -27.30
N ALA A 46 17.41 -28.52 -28.00
CA ALA A 46 17.17 -29.07 -29.33
C ALA A 46 17.89 -28.32 -30.45
N ALA A 47 18.26 -27.04 -30.21
CA ALA A 47 18.85 -26.15 -31.21
C ALA A 47 20.40 -26.17 -31.25
N GLN A 48 21.06 -26.91 -30.35
CA GLN A 48 22.51 -26.83 -30.20
C GLN A 48 23.27 -27.82 -31.12
N PRO A 49 24.28 -27.38 -31.90
CA PRO A 49 25.14 -28.26 -32.69
C PRO A 49 25.91 -29.25 -31.80
N GLN A 50 26.30 -30.40 -32.36
CA GLN A 50 26.84 -31.55 -31.61
C GLN A 50 28.03 -31.23 -30.70
N GLU A 51 27.77 -31.02 -29.40
CA GLU A 51 28.75 -30.83 -28.32
C GLU A 51 28.30 -31.47 -26.99
N THR A 52 29.12 -31.30 -25.94
CA THR A 52 28.75 -31.56 -24.55
C THR A 52 28.08 -30.30 -23.98
N VAL A 53 26.90 -30.45 -23.39
CA VAL A 53 26.10 -29.35 -22.80
C VAL A 53 26.03 -29.48 -21.29
N SER A 54 25.92 -28.34 -20.62
CA SER A 54 25.65 -28.24 -19.18
C SER A 54 24.14 -28.22 -18.94
N VAL A 55 23.65 -29.12 -18.11
CA VAL A 55 22.23 -29.34 -17.86
C VAL A 55 21.96 -29.53 -16.37
N ILE A 56 20.76 -29.17 -15.94
CA ILE A 56 20.19 -29.56 -14.66
C ILE A 56 19.14 -30.63 -14.92
N VAL A 57 19.28 -31.77 -14.24
CA VAL A 57 18.47 -32.95 -14.47
C VAL A 57 17.72 -33.31 -13.21
N THR A 58 16.42 -33.11 -13.23
CA THR A 58 15.52 -33.44 -12.12
C THR A 58 15.04 -34.87 -12.27
N GLY A 59 15.10 -35.64 -11.19
CA GLY A 59 14.54 -37.00 -11.13
C GLY A 59 13.65 -37.19 -9.90
N ASN A 60 13.16 -38.41 -9.72
CA ASN A 60 12.43 -38.79 -8.51
C ASN A 60 13.29 -38.60 -7.24
N THR A 61 14.60 -38.73 -7.40
CA THR A 61 15.65 -38.43 -6.41
C THR A 61 16.87 -37.94 -7.18
N SER A 62 17.77 -37.19 -6.53
CA SER A 62 19.01 -36.78 -7.18
C SER A 62 19.93 -37.98 -7.48
N GLU A 63 19.86 -39.08 -6.73
CA GLU A 63 20.59 -40.32 -7.02
C GLU A 63 20.12 -40.99 -8.31
N THR A 64 18.80 -40.99 -8.57
CA THR A 64 18.24 -41.50 -9.84
C THR A 64 18.76 -40.68 -11.02
N ALA A 65 18.78 -39.35 -10.89
CA ALA A 65 19.29 -38.45 -11.92
C ALA A 65 20.79 -38.65 -12.16
N ALA A 66 21.60 -38.74 -11.08
CA ALA A 66 23.03 -39.00 -11.14
C ALA A 66 23.37 -40.33 -11.84
N ALA A 67 22.61 -41.39 -11.53
CA ALA A 67 22.77 -42.71 -12.12
C ALA A 67 22.43 -42.71 -13.61
N ALA A 68 21.38 -41.98 -14.02
CA ALA A 68 21.01 -41.84 -15.43
C ALA A 68 22.09 -41.12 -16.24
N ILE A 69 22.63 -40.02 -15.71
CA ILE A 69 23.76 -39.28 -16.31
C ILE A 69 24.99 -40.19 -16.48
N SER A 70 25.39 -40.87 -15.40
CA SER A 70 26.57 -41.73 -15.40
C SER A 70 26.43 -42.90 -16.39
N ARG A 71 25.23 -43.49 -16.49
CA ARG A 71 24.94 -44.59 -17.42
C ARG A 71 25.06 -44.17 -18.88
N LEU A 72 24.72 -42.93 -19.21
CA LEU A 72 24.80 -42.38 -20.56
C LEU A 72 26.17 -41.75 -20.89
N GLY A 73 27.15 -41.90 -20.00
CA GLY A 73 28.51 -41.39 -20.18
C GLY A 73 28.65 -39.88 -19.93
N GLY A 74 27.67 -39.25 -19.29
CA GLY A 74 27.80 -37.89 -18.78
C GLY A 74 28.57 -37.83 -17.47
N LYS A 75 28.89 -36.62 -17.02
CA LYS A 75 29.58 -36.34 -15.76
C LYS A 75 28.68 -35.47 -14.89
N VAL A 76 28.37 -35.96 -13.68
CA VAL A 76 27.71 -35.16 -12.63
C VAL A 76 28.69 -34.12 -12.11
N THR A 77 28.27 -32.87 -12.05
CA THR A 77 29.06 -31.73 -11.56
C THR A 77 28.68 -31.38 -10.12
N SER A 78 27.40 -31.39 -9.78
CA SER A 78 26.88 -31.10 -8.43
C SER A 78 25.68 -31.99 -8.06
N ASN A 79 25.44 -32.12 -6.76
CA ASN A 79 24.24 -32.75 -6.22
C ASN A 79 23.26 -31.66 -5.76
N LEU A 80 22.18 -31.48 -6.51
CA LEU A 80 21.13 -30.48 -6.25
C LEU A 80 19.94 -31.14 -5.55
N TRP A 81 20.22 -31.76 -4.40
CA TRP A 81 19.29 -32.57 -3.60
C TRP A 81 18.02 -31.82 -3.18
N LEU A 82 18.06 -30.50 -2.98
CA LEU A 82 16.91 -29.70 -2.53
C LEU A 82 15.73 -29.78 -3.51
N ILE A 83 16.03 -29.99 -4.79
CA ILE A 83 15.05 -30.11 -5.86
C ILE A 83 15.09 -31.49 -6.53
N ASN A 84 15.70 -32.49 -5.88
CA ASN A 84 15.90 -33.84 -6.43
C ASN A 84 16.61 -33.86 -7.80
N ALA A 85 17.56 -32.95 -8.01
CA ALA A 85 18.26 -32.79 -9.28
C ALA A 85 19.77 -32.98 -9.15
N VAL A 86 20.44 -33.01 -10.30
CA VAL A 86 21.90 -32.92 -10.40
C VAL A 86 22.28 -31.92 -11.49
N GLY A 87 23.32 -31.11 -11.24
CA GLY A 87 24.06 -30.47 -12.30
C GLY A 87 24.91 -31.52 -13.03
N ALA A 88 24.96 -31.46 -14.35
CA ALA A 88 25.74 -32.41 -15.14
C ALA A 88 26.16 -31.85 -16.50
N THR A 89 27.25 -32.42 -17.03
CA THR A 89 27.62 -32.27 -18.43
C THR A 89 27.33 -33.57 -19.20
N ILE A 90 26.64 -33.48 -20.34
CA ILE A 90 26.30 -34.64 -21.18
C ILE A 90 26.32 -34.28 -22.67
N SER A 91 26.54 -35.25 -23.56
CA SER A 91 26.46 -35.01 -25.00
C SER A 91 25.02 -34.72 -25.45
N THR A 92 24.83 -33.73 -26.33
CA THR A 92 23.50 -33.34 -26.86
C THR A 92 22.73 -34.49 -27.50
N ASN A 93 23.44 -35.43 -28.15
CA ASN A 93 22.82 -36.61 -28.76
C ASN A 93 22.24 -37.62 -27.77
N LYS A 94 22.49 -37.44 -26.45
CA LYS A 94 21.95 -38.27 -25.37
C LYS A 94 20.78 -37.63 -24.63
N ILE A 95 20.40 -36.39 -24.92
CA ILE A 95 19.33 -35.68 -24.18
C ILE A 95 17.99 -36.42 -24.26
N TYR A 96 17.57 -36.84 -25.46
CA TYR A 96 16.33 -37.61 -25.62
C TYR A 96 16.39 -39.00 -24.95
N GLU A 97 17.56 -39.64 -24.95
CA GLU A 97 17.77 -40.93 -24.26
C GLU A 97 17.74 -40.74 -22.72
N LEU A 98 18.29 -39.63 -22.23
CA LEU A 98 18.24 -39.24 -20.82
C LEU A 98 16.80 -38.97 -20.38
N ALA A 99 16.06 -38.15 -21.13
CA ALA A 99 14.67 -37.81 -20.83
C ALA A 99 13.72 -39.02 -20.92
N ALA A 100 14.06 -40.03 -21.73
CA ALA A 100 13.32 -41.30 -21.79
C ALA A 100 13.69 -42.30 -20.67
N THR A 101 14.65 -41.95 -19.81
CA THR A 101 15.05 -42.80 -18.69
C THR A 101 13.97 -42.78 -17.59
N PRO A 102 13.45 -43.93 -17.14
CA PRO A 102 12.45 -43.98 -16.07
C PRO A 102 12.94 -43.27 -14.81
N GLY A 103 12.10 -42.38 -14.27
CA GLY A 103 12.39 -41.61 -13.06
C GLY A 103 13.14 -40.30 -13.28
N ILE A 104 13.36 -39.89 -14.54
CA ILE A 104 13.74 -38.51 -14.90
C ILE A 104 12.47 -37.70 -15.16
N LEU A 105 12.42 -36.49 -14.63
CA LEU A 105 11.26 -35.59 -14.65
C LEU A 105 11.49 -34.38 -15.55
N SER A 106 12.69 -33.79 -15.52
CA SER A 106 13.07 -32.72 -16.45
C SER A 106 14.56 -32.72 -16.77
N VAL A 107 14.90 -32.21 -17.96
CA VAL A 107 16.25 -31.91 -18.42
C VAL A 107 16.23 -30.46 -18.91
N VAL A 108 16.79 -29.57 -18.11
CA VAL A 108 16.80 -28.13 -18.37
C VAL A 108 18.23 -27.66 -18.61
N GLN A 109 18.44 -26.66 -19.46
CA GLN A 109 19.77 -26.09 -19.64
C GLN A 109 20.26 -25.46 -18.31
N ASN A 110 21.53 -25.63 -17.97
CA ASN A 110 22.12 -24.86 -16.88
C ASN A 110 22.35 -23.41 -17.37
N TYR A 111 21.33 -22.56 -17.20
CA TYR A 111 21.32 -21.18 -17.68
C TYR A 111 22.30 -20.29 -16.91
N GLY A 112 22.79 -19.26 -17.58
CA GLY A 112 23.56 -18.20 -16.95
C GLY A 112 22.65 -17.25 -16.16
N VAL A 113 23.16 -16.77 -15.03
CA VAL A 113 22.59 -15.67 -14.25
C VAL A 113 23.58 -14.52 -14.20
N LYS A 114 23.07 -13.31 -14.04
CA LYS A 114 23.88 -12.10 -13.85
C LYS A 114 23.29 -11.21 -12.76
N THR A 115 24.06 -10.25 -12.26
CA THR A 115 23.55 -9.22 -11.36
C THR A 115 22.37 -8.46 -11.98
N ALA A 116 21.40 -8.06 -11.16
CA ALA A 116 20.25 -7.25 -11.58
C ALA A 116 20.50 -5.75 -11.34
N GLU A 117 21.63 -5.24 -11.84
CA GLU A 117 21.93 -3.81 -11.95
C GLU A 117 21.49 -3.23 -13.30
N ALA A 118 21.18 -1.94 -13.34
CA ALA A 118 20.66 -1.24 -14.51
C ALA A 118 21.68 -0.24 -15.06
N PRO A 119 21.65 0.05 -16.38
CA PRO A 119 22.52 1.06 -16.96
C PRO A 119 22.29 2.44 -16.33
N SER A 120 23.33 3.27 -16.42
CA SER A 120 23.28 4.65 -15.96
C SER A 120 22.41 5.51 -16.87
N GLN A 121 21.14 5.68 -16.51
CA GLN A 121 20.41 6.82 -17.02
C GLN A 121 20.74 8.03 -16.15
N THR A 122 21.45 8.98 -16.75
CA THR A 122 21.44 10.38 -16.32
C THR A 122 20.02 10.87 -16.55
N ASN A 123 19.36 11.29 -15.47
CA ASN A 123 18.17 12.14 -15.41
C ASN A 123 17.29 12.15 -16.67
N ASP A 124 16.08 11.64 -16.56
CA ASP A 124 15.02 11.89 -17.53
C ASP A 124 14.61 13.38 -17.44
N GLU A 125 15.47 14.29 -17.90
CA GLU A 125 15.31 15.76 -17.82
C GLU A 125 14.15 16.28 -18.70
N ASN A 126 13.44 15.39 -19.40
CA ASN A 126 12.40 15.73 -20.37
C ASN A 126 10.99 15.28 -19.98
N SER A 127 10.75 14.79 -18.75
CA SER A 127 9.36 14.59 -18.33
C SER A 127 8.72 15.95 -18.00
N PRO A 128 7.72 16.42 -18.76
CA PRO A 128 6.99 17.62 -18.37
C PRO A 128 6.34 17.36 -17.01
N LEU A 129 6.65 18.21 -16.03
CA LEU A 129 6.16 18.15 -14.64
C LEU A 129 4.63 18.30 -14.60
N THR A 130 3.90 17.23 -14.86
CA THR A 130 2.49 17.07 -14.48
C THR A 130 2.47 16.28 -13.17
N TRP A 131 2.13 16.97 -12.08
CA TRP A 131 2.28 16.53 -10.68
C TRP A 131 1.20 15.54 -10.24
N ASP A 132 1.08 14.41 -10.95
CA ASP A 132 0.05 13.39 -10.69
C ASP A 132 0.61 12.11 -10.01
N GLY A 133 1.78 12.21 -9.36
CA GLY A 133 2.46 11.11 -8.68
C GLY A 133 2.02 10.87 -7.23
N TRP A 134 2.75 10.01 -6.51
CA TRP A 134 2.33 9.50 -5.19
C TRP A 134 2.59 10.55 -4.11
N ILE A 135 1.58 10.99 -3.38
CA ILE A 135 1.87 11.93 -2.30
C ILE A 135 2.28 11.16 -1.05
N THR A 136 3.55 11.29 -0.66
CA THR A 136 3.92 11.02 0.73
C THR A 136 3.34 12.10 1.62
N ASN A 137 2.77 11.68 2.75
CA ASN A 137 2.49 12.62 3.82
C ASN A 137 3.60 12.63 4.87
N ARG A 138 4.83 12.34 4.43
CA ARG A 138 5.98 12.47 5.33
C ARG A 138 6.23 13.94 5.58
N ARG A 139 6.08 14.34 6.85
CA ARG A 139 6.30 15.72 7.26
C ARG A 139 7.59 15.82 8.07
N ILE A 140 8.19 16.99 8.06
CA ILE A 140 9.28 17.37 8.95
C ILE A 140 8.85 18.61 9.73
N LYS A 141 9.33 18.71 10.97
CA LYS A 141 9.15 19.93 11.75
C LYS A 141 9.97 21.06 11.12
N LYS A 142 9.27 22.08 10.60
CA LYS A 142 9.89 23.31 10.09
C LYS A 142 10.19 24.29 11.20
N ALA A 143 9.24 24.49 12.12
CA ALA A 143 9.36 25.47 13.17
C ALA A 143 8.50 25.15 14.40
N SER A 144 8.79 25.89 15.46
CA SER A 144 8.09 25.85 16.73
C SER A 144 7.87 27.28 17.20
N PHE A 145 6.63 27.65 17.46
CA PHE A 145 6.25 28.99 17.87
C PHE A 145 5.67 28.94 19.27
N ASP A 146 6.40 29.53 20.22
CA ASP A 146 5.91 29.72 21.60
C ASP A 146 5.12 31.03 21.67
N LEU A 147 3.87 30.94 22.12
CA LEU A 147 3.01 32.12 22.32
C LEU A 147 3.24 32.76 23.68
N PHE A 148 3.69 31.99 24.68
CA PHE A 148 3.72 32.41 26.10
C PHE A 148 2.35 32.90 26.62
N ASP A 149 1.28 32.44 25.96
CA ASP A 149 -0.12 32.80 26.20
C ASP A 149 -0.99 31.56 25.93
N THR A 150 -2.16 31.50 26.56
CA THR A 150 -3.06 30.32 26.51
C THR A 150 -3.78 30.26 25.17
N LEU A 151 -3.53 29.21 24.39
CA LEU A 151 -4.26 28.84 23.18
C LEU A 151 -5.66 28.35 23.56
N VAL A 152 -6.68 28.98 22.99
CA VAL A 152 -8.09 28.62 23.16
C VAL A 152 -8.79 28.26 21.85
N SER A 153 -8.07 28.37 20.73
CA SER A 153 -8.53 28.01 19.39
C SER A 153 -7.37 27.56 18.52
N SER A 154 -7.62 26.68 17.55
CA SER A 154 -6.60 26.26 16.59
C SER A 154 -6.08 27.43 15.73
N PRO A 155 -4.81 27.39 15.27
CA PRO A 155 -4.24 28.36 14.34
C PRO A 155 -5.05 28.50 13.05
N ALA A 156 -4.98 29.66 12.41
CA ALA A 156 -5.58 29.92 11.11
C ALA A 156 -4.49 29.99 10.02
N PRO A 157 -4.69 29.32 8.86
CA PRO A 157 -3.77 29.42 7.74
C PRO A 157 -3.96 30.73 6.98
N LEU A 158 -2.85 31.30 6.53
CA LEU A 158 -2.84 32.40 5.57
C LEU A 158 -2.94 31.85 4.13
N PRO A 159 -3.45 32.64 3.16
CA PRO A 159 -3.54 32.22 1.75
C PRO A 159 -2.19 31.83 1.14
N ASP A 160 -1.10 32.42 1.64
CA ASP A 160 0.26 32.12 1.16
C ASP A 160 0.84 30.79 1.71
N GLY A 161 0.18 30.16 2.68
CA GLY A 161 0.59 28.94 3.40
C GLY A 161 1.27 29.21 4.76
N GLY A 162 1.37 30.47 5.17
CA GLY A 162 1.80 30.87 6.51
C GLY A 162 0.73 30.60 7.57
N MET A 163 1.01 30.98 8.81
CA MET A 163 0.11 30.73 9.95
C MET A 163 -0.16 31.99 10.77
N VAL A 164 -1.32 32.01 11.42
CA VAL A 164 -1.68 32.99 12.44
C VAL A 164 -2.21 32.25 13.66
N SER A 165 -1.66 32.55 14.83
CA SER A 165 -2.14 32.01 16.11
C SER A 165 -2.35 33.14 17.11
N LEU A 166 -3.40 33.03 17.92
CA LEU A 166 -3.81 34.05 18.90
C LEU A 166 -3.99 33.40 20.27
N GLY A 167 -3.28 33.91 21.26
CA GLY A 167 -3.46 33.58 22.66
C GLY A 167 -4.60 34.37 23.31
N GLN A 168 -5.15 33.80 24.38
CA GLN A 168 -6.30 34.34 25.11
C GLN A 168 -6.04 35.76 25.62
N ASN A 169 -4.82 36.10 26.04
CA ASN A 169 -4.49 37.43 26.55
C ASN A 169 -4.09 38.43 25.45
N GLY A 170 -4.08 38.00 24.19
CA GLY A 170 -3.90 38.86 23.01
C GLY A 170 -2.55 38.72 22.33
N THR A 171 -1.71 37.74 22.69
CA THR A 171 -0.47 37.49 21.94
C THR A 171 -0.80 36.87 20.59
N LEU A 172 -0.61 37.64 19.52
CA LEU A 172 -0.79 37.22 18.13
C LEU A 172 0.58 36.91 17.52
N VAL A 173 0.75 35.72 16.95
CA VAL A 173 1.96 35.30 16.23
C VAL A 173 1.59 35.01 14.79
N ILE A 174 2.37 35.58 13.85
CA ILE A 174 2.26 35.35 12.41
C ILE A 174 3.55 34.68 11.94
N GLY A 175 3.44 33.54 11.26
CA GLY A 175 4.57 32.77 10.74
C GLY A 175 4.55 32.63 9.22
N ASP A 176 5.73 32.58 8.61
CA ASP A 176 5.97 32.32 7.19
C ASP A 176 5.95 30.83 6.85
N THR A 177 5.75 30.50 5.56
CA THR A 177 5.72 29.13 5.03
C THR A 177 6.99 28.29 5.26
N ASN A 178 8.12 28.96 5.47
CA ASN A 178 9.43 28.35 5.74
C ASN A 178 9.68 28.14 7.24
N GLY A 179 8.75 28.56 8.12
CA GLY A 179 8.88 28.46 9.56
C GLY A 179 9.47 29.68 10.28
N SER A 180 9.85 30.76 9.58
CA SER A 180 10.25 32.00 10.26
C SER A 180 9.06 32.74 10.87
N GLU A 181 9.28 33.46 11.98
CA GLU A 181 8.28 34.37 12.54
C GLU A 181 8.24 35.65 11.72
N ARG A 182 7.08 35.94 11.11
CA ARG A 182 6.83 37.14 10.30
C ARG A 182 6.54 38.35 11.18
N ALA A 183 5.72 38.18 12.22
CA ALA A 183 5.39 39.24 13.17
C ALA A 183 4.84 38.68 14.48
N ARG A 184 4.97 39.48 15.56
CA ARG A 184 4.35 39.22 16.86
C ARG A 184 3.80 40.49 17.48
N LEU A 185 2.57 40.41 17.96
CA LEU A 185 1.83 41.53 18.55
C LEU A 185 1.23 41.14 19.89
N ASN A 186 1.02 42.13 20.75
CA ASN A 186 0.24 42.00 21.97
C ASN A 186 -0.97 42.94 21.87
N LEU A 187 -2.13 42.36 21.56
CA LEU A 187 -3.38 43.08 21.39
C LEU A 187 -4.01 43.38 22.76
N SER A 188 -4.57 44.58 22.90
CA SER A 188 -5.29 44.97 24.11
C SER A 188 -6.79 44.66 23.98
N GLY A 189 -7.47 44.41 25.09
CA GLY A 189 -8.93 44.24 25.08
C GLY A 189 -9.42 42.81 24.94
N GLY A 190 -8.57 41.84 25.31
CA GLY A 190 -8.99 40.47 25.55
C GLY A 190 -9.93 40.29 26.76
N PRO A 191 -10.20 39.03 27.14
CA PRO A 191 -9.68 37.82 26.52
C PRO A 191 -10.23 37.60 25.09
N TYR A 192 -9.44 36.93 24.25
CA TYR A 192 -9.81 36.50 22.90
C TYR A 192 -10.16 35.02 22.97
N LYS A 193 -11.30 34.61 22.39
CA LYS A 193 -11.84 33.24 22.52
C LYS A 193 -12.14 32.53 21.21
N SER A 194 -12.04 33.25 20.09
CA SER A 194 -12.38 32.74 18.77
C SER A 194 -11.14 32.63 17.89
N ARG A 195 -11.15 31.65 16.98
CA ARG A 195 -10.16 31.52 15.92
C ARG A 195 -10.11 32.81 15.07
N PRO A 196 -8.93 33.32 14.69
CA PRO A 196 -8.81 34.45 13.75
C PRO A 196 -9.48 34.16 12.41
N THR A 197 -10.16 35.16 11.85
CA THR A 197 -10.77 35.10 10.52
C THR A 197 -9.83 35.73 9.50
N ILE A 198 -9.57 35.05 8.39
CA ILE A 198 -8.60 35.46 7.37
C ILE A 198 -9.34 35.76 6.07
N ALA A 199 -9.12 36.95 5.49
CA ALA A 199 -9.62 37.33 4.17
C ALA A 199 -8.74 36.77 3.04
N SER A 200 -9.25 36.81 1.80
CA SER A 200 -8.53 36.38 0.59
C SER A 200 -7.20 37.10 0.37
N ASP A 201 -7.10 38.37 0.79
CA ASP A 201 -5.87 39.18 0.73
C ASP A 201 -4.90 38.94 1.91
N GLY A 202 -5.26 38.04 2.83
CA GLY A 202 -4.52 37.71 4.03
C GLY A 202 -4.79 38.62 5.23
N THR A 203 -5.69 39.60 5.13
CA THR A 203 -6.08 40.44 6.28
C THR A 203 -6.66 39.57 7.41
N ILE A 204 -6.17 39.82 8.62
CA ILE A 204 -6.49 39.07 9.84
C ILE A 204 -7.48 39.87 10.66
N PHE A 205 -8.65 39.29 10.94
CA PHE A 205 -9.67 39.86 11.80
C PHE A 205 -9.81 39.08 13.11
N VAL A 206 -9.77 39.80 14.22
CA VAL A 206 -9.95 39.22 15.56
C VAL A 206 -10.88 40.07 16.42
N ALA A 207 -11.70 39.43 17.26
CA ALA A 207 -12.60 40.09 18.19
C ALA A 207 -12.29 39.69 19.64
N GLY A 208 -12.27 40.67 20.54
CA GLY A 208 -11.95 40.49 21.96
C GLY A 208 -13.09 40.90 22.90
N GLU A 209 -13.15 40.27 24.08
CA GLU A 209 -14.25 40.47 25.04
C GLU A 209 -14.40 41.92 25.53
N SER A 210 -13.35 42.75 25.46
CA SER A 210 -13.45 44.18 25.82
C SER A 210 -14.14 45.04 24.74
N ARG A 211 -14.84 44.40 23.80
CA ARG A 211 -15.62 45.01 22.71
C ARG A 211 -14.76 45.62 21.62
N VAL A 212 -13.58 45.04 21.39
CA VAL A 212 -12.64 45.47 20.36
C VAL A 212 -12.63 44.48 19.20
N VAL A 213 -12.53 45.01 17.98
CA VAL A 213 -12.24 44.26 16.76
C VAL A 213 -10.99 44.85 16.13
N TYR A 214 -10.03 44.02 15.76
CA TYR A 214 -8.84 44.45 15.03
C TYR A 214 -8.86 43.90 13.61
N ALA A 215 -8.37 44.71 12.67
CA ALA A 215 -7.91 44.26 11.36
C ALA A 215 -6.40 44.46 11.26
N ILE A 216 -5.68 43.40 10.91
CA ILE A 216 -4.22 43.35 10.93
C ILE A 216 -3.75 42.81 9.58
N ARG A 217 -2.78 43.46 8.95
CA ARG A 217 -2.17 42.96 7.72
C ARG A 217 -1.32 41.71 7.99
N PRO A 218 -1.06 40.88 6.96
CA PRO A 218 -0.13 39.76 7.08
C PRO A 218 1.25 40.13 7.62
N ASP A 219 1.73 41.36 7.39
CA ASP A 219 3.02 41.86 7.90
C ASP A 219 2.99 42.26 9.38
N GLY A 220 1.85 42.11 10.06
CA GLY A 220 1.64 42.47 11.46
C GLY A 220 1.22 43.92 11.68
N THR A 221 1.10 44.77 10.66
CA THR A 221 0.64 46.15 10.85
C THR A 221 -0.87 46.22 11.06
N THR A 222 -1.33 46.93 12.11
CA THR A 222 -2.76 47.15 12.33
C THR A 222 -3.32 48.11 11.28
N LEU A 223 -4.33 47.66 10.53
CA LEU A 223 -5.07 48.49 9.57
C LEU A 223 -6.01 49.45 10.29
N TRP A 224 -6.81 48.91 11.20
CA TRP A 224 -7.76 49.64 12.02
C TRP A 224 -8.15 48.80 13.24
N ASP A 225 -8.61 49.48 14.27
CA ASP A 225 -9.34 48.88 15.39
C ASP A 225 -10.70 49.56 15.55
N TYR A 226 -11.69 48.80 15.99
CA TYR A 226 -13.02 49.28 16.29
C TYR A 226 -13.38 48.89 17.72
N THR A 227 -13.78 49.86 18.53
CA THR A 227 -14.34 49.61 19.87
C THR A 227 -15.83 49.93 19.90
N ALA A 228 -16.66 48.94 20.21
CA ALA A 228 -18.11 49.15 20.29
C ALA A 228 -18.45 50.05 21.49
N LYS A 229 -19.29 51.06 21.24
CA LYS A 229 -19.73 52.01 22.29
C LYS A 229 -20.67 51.37 23.31
N ASP A 230 -21.52 50.46 22.84
CA ASP A 230 -22.51 49.73 23.62
C ASP A 230 -22.26 48.23 23.51
N GLY A 231 -22.75 47.45 24.47
CA GLY A 231 -22.58 46.00 24.49
C GLY A 231 -21.83 45.51 25.73
N ALA A 232 -21.95 44.20 26.01
CA ALA A 232 -21.20 43.54 27.08
C ALA A 232 -19.83 43.05 26.58
N SER A 233 -19.79 41.94 25.84
CA SER A 233 -18.52 41.35 25.36
C SER A 233 -18.66 40.66 23.99
N PHE A 234 -17.66 40.77 23.12
CA PHE A 234 -17.54 39.92 21.93
C PHE A 234 -16.99 38.55 22.35
N GLN A 235 -17.85 37.54 22.42
CA GLN A 235 -17.44 36.15 22.66
C GLN A 235 -17.46 35.29 21.39
N SER A 236 -18.21 35.71 20.39
CA SER A 236 -18.28 35.05 19.09
C SER A 236 -17.08 35.43 18.21
N GLY A 237 -16.79 34.62 17.19
CA GLY A 237 -15.84 34.99 16.14
C GLY A 237 -16.35 36.12 15.23
N VAL A 238 -15.53 36.46 14.24
CA VAL A 238 -15.84 37.41 13.17
C VAL A 238 -16.34 36.65 11.94
N ALA A 239 -17.51 37.02 11.40
CA ALA A 239 -17.97 36.52 10.11
C ALA A 239 -17.64 37.53 9.00
N ILE A 240 -17.23 37.06 7.83
CA ILE A 240 -16.93 37.89 6.66
C ILE A 240 -18.01 37.68 5.60
N ALA A 241 -18.45 38.77 4.96
CA ALA A 241 -19.36 38.68 3.81
C ALA A 241 -18.67 38.02 2.61
N PRO A 242 -19.40 37.34 1.71
CA PRO A 242 -18.80 36.70 0.52
C PRO A 242 -18.04 37.67 -0.40
N ASP A 243 -18.44 38.94 -0.43
CA ASP A 243 -17.77 40.01 -1.19
C ASP A 243 -16.61 40.66 -0.43
N GLU A 244 -16.31 40.18 0.79
CA GLU A 244 -15.30 40.69 1.71
C GLU A 244 -15.43 42.20 2.06
N SER A 245 -16.57 42.82 1.75
CA SER A 245 -16.80 44.25 2.00
C SER A 245 -17.18 44.54 3.45
N ARG A 246 -17.70 43.53 4.16
CA ARG A 246 -18.38 43.64 5.45
C ARG A 246 -17.95 42.54 6.41
N LEU A 247 -17.87 42.92 7.68
CA LEU A 247 -17.63 42.01 8.80
C LEU A 247 -18.81 42.06 9.76
N TYR A 248 -19.18 40.91 10.30
CA TYR A 248 -20.24 40.79 11.29
C TYR A 248 -19.69 40.23 12.60
N VAL A 249 -19.96 40.92 13.69
CA VAL A 249 -19.56 40.54 15.05
C VAL A 249 -20.73 40.67 16.01
N SER A 250 -20.76 39.84 17.04
CA SER A 250 -21.89 39.77 17.96
C SER A 250 -21.49 39.75 19.42
N THR A 251 -22.33 40.34 20.26
CA THR A 251 -22.09 40.54 21.69
C THR A 251 -23.03 39.70 22.55
N THR A 252 -22.56 39.34 23.75
CA THR A 252 -23.31 38.56 24.73
C THR A 252 -24.61 39.24 25.19
N ASP A 253 -24.74 40.56 25.09
CA ASP A 253 -25.95 41.31 25.40
C ASP A 253 -26.85 41.62 24.18
N ARG A 254 -26.67 40.84 23.10
CA ARG A 254 -27.55 40.71 21.93
C ARG A 254 -27.36 41.71 20.79
N TRP A 255 -26.31 42.52 20.82
CA TRP A 255 -26.00 43.36 19.66
C TRP A 255 -25.23 42.58 18.60
N VAL A 256 -25.62 42.79 17.35
CA VAL A 256 -24.90 42.38 16.15
C VAL A 256 -24.49 43.65 15.40
N TYR A 257 -23.24 43.73 15.01
CA TYR A 257 -22.66 44.87 14.32
C TYR A 257 -22.22 44.45 12.93
N ALA A 258 -22.46 45.30 11.94
CA ALA A 258 -21.77 45.24 10.66
C ALA A 258 -20.74 46.34 10.56
N LEU A 259 -19.51 45.97 10.26
CA LEU A 259 -18.39 46.88 10.05
C LEU A 259 -17.96 46.81 8.58
N ASN A 260 -17.52 47.94 8.04
CA ASN A 260 -16.82 47.95 6.76
C ASN A 260 -15.44 47.27 6.95
N ALA A 261 -15.16 46.23 6.16
CA ALA A 261 -13.97 45.41 6.34
C ALA A 261 -12.65 46.19 6.11
N THR A 262 -12.67 47.19 5.24
CA THR A 262 -11.48 47.99 4.90
C THR A 262 -11.20 49.11 5.91
N THR A 263 -12.24 49.70 6.50
CA THR A 263 -12.11 50.92 7.31
C THR A 263 -12.47 50.75 8.79
N GLY A 264 -13.09 49.63 9.17
CA GLY A 264 -13.59 49.39 10.53
C GLY A 264 -14.82 50.22 10.90
N GLN A 265 -15.33 51.04 9.99
CA GLN A 265 -16.49 51.88 10.27
C GLN A 265 -17.74 51.03 10.48
N GLN A 266 -18.46 51.30 11.57
CA GLN A 266 -19.76 50.69 11.81
C GLN A 266 -20.77 51.17 10.77
N LEU A 267 -21.28 50.23 9.97
CA LEU A 267 -22.30 50.48 8.95
C LEU A 267 -23.68 50.46 9.58
N TRP A 268 -23.96 49.43 10.38
CA TRP A 268 -25.21 49.28 11.10
C TRP A 268 -25.01 48.43 12.36
N ARG A 269 -26.02 48.46 13.23
CA ARG A 269 -26.14 47.52 14.35
C ARG A 269 -27.59 47.11 14.55
N PHE A 270 -27.79 45.87 14.97
CA PHE A 270 -29.09 45.27 15.24
C PHE A 270 -29.09 44.65 16.62
N LYS A 271 -30.16 44.84 17.41
CA LYS A 271 -30.33 44.14 18.69
C LYS A 271 -31.33 43.02 18.52
N THR A 272 -30.93 41.78 18.82
CA THR A 272 -31.85 40.65 18.71
C THR A 272 -33.07 40.86 19.62
N ASN A 273 -34.26 40.63 19.07
CA ASN A 273 -35.55 40.90 19.68
C ASN A 273 -36.40 39.61 19.75
N GLY A 274 -37.61 39.66 20.33
CA GLY A 274 -38.48 38.49 20.51
C GLY A 274 -38.74 38.10 21.98
N ASP A 275 -39.42 36.97 22.20
CA ASP A 275 -39.76 36.46 23.54
C ASP A 275 -38.54 35.81 24.21
N LYS A 276 -37.85 36.60 25.04
CA LYS A 276 -36.69 36.18 25.85
C LYS A 276 -35.51 35.62 25.03
N PRO A 277 -35.01 36.33 24.00
CA PRO A 277 -33.76 35.96 23.32
C PRO A 277 -32.59 36.02 24.30
N GLY A 278 -31.70 35.04 24.19
CA GLY A 278 -30.56 34.81 25.08
C GLY A 278 -29.32 35.57 24.71
N GLN A 279 -28.19 35.07 25.18
CA GLN A 279 -26.90 35.59 24.75
C GLN A 279 -26.64 35.18 23.30
N VAL A 280 -25.87 35.98 22.57
CA VAL A 280 -25.33 35.61 21.26
C VAL A 280 -23.87 35.28 21.48
N ILE A 281 -23.56 33.99 21.56
CA ILE A 281 -22.21 33.45 21.79
C ILE A 281 -21.68 32.70 20.57
N ALA A 282 -22.58 32.25 19.70
CA ALA A 282 -22.27 31.61 18.43
C ALA A 282 -21.76 32.63 17.40
N THR A 283 -20.84 32.23 16.54
CA THR A 283 -20.37 33.05 15.42
C THR A 283 -21.51 33.21 14.40
N PRO A 284 -21.85 34.45 13.96
CA PRO A 284 -22.74 34.65 12.83
C PRO A 284 -22.24 33.94 11.56
N VAL A 285 -23.13 33.57 10.64
CA VAL A 285 -22.75 33.05 9.31
C VAL A 285 -23.49 33.80 8.23
N VAL A 286 -22.90 33.88 7.04
CA VAL A 286 -23.42 34.67 5.92
C VAL A 286 -23.58 33.75 4.71
N ASP A 287 -24.74 33.76 4.06
CA ASP A 287 -24.93 33.02 2.80
C ASP A 287 -24.42 33.81 1.58
N THR A 288 -24.42 33.16 0.42
CA THR A 288 -23.99 33.72 -0.86
C THR A 288 -24.84 34.93 -1.31
N ASN A 289 -26.06 35.09 -0.79
CA ASN A 289 -26.92 36.24 -1.07
C ASN A 289 -26.65 37.41 -0.10
N GLY A 290 -25.75 37.24 0.86
CA GLY A 290 -25.44 38.22 1.89
C GLY A 290 -26.42 38.23 3.07
N THR A 291 -27.27 37.20 3.23
CA THR A 291 -28.13 37.04 4.40
C THR A 291 -27.29 36.60 5.59
N VAL A 292 -27.44 37.28 6.72
CA VAL A 292 -26.68 37.03 7.95
C VAL A 292 -27.55 36.25 8.94
N TYR A 293 -27.11 35.06 9.33
CA TYR A 293 -27.77 34.20 10.30
C TYR A 293 -27.10 34.28 11.66
N ILE A 294 -27.90 34.52 12.72
CA ILE A 294 -27.42 34.70 14.09
C ILE A 294 -28.16 33.77 15.03
N ALA A 295 -27.42 32.94 15.77
CA ALA A 295 -27.96 32.02 16.77
C ALA A 295 -27.84 32.59 18.20
N SER A 296 -28.87 32.37 19.02
CA SER A 296 -28.92 32.81 20.42
C SER A 296 -29.49 31.74 21.34
N SER A 297 -28.97 31.67 22.58
CA SER A 297 -29.28 30.60 23.54
C SER A 297 -30.67 30.67 24.21
N GLY A 298 -31.37 31.80 24.16
CA GLY A 298 -32.59 32.05 24.97
C GLY A 298 -32.32 32.40 26.44
N GLN A 299 -33.33 32.88 27.17
CA GLN A 299 -33.23 33.20 28.62
C GLN A 299 -34.32 32.53 29.47
N GLY A 300 -34.01 32.34 30.75
CA GLY A 300 -34.95 31.84 31.77
C GLY A 300 -34.75 30.36 32.11
N LYS A 301 -35.69 29.77 32.85
CA LYS A 301 -35.61 28.37 33.33
C LYS A 301 -35.73 27.33 32.20
N ASP A 302 -36.36 27.70 31.09
CA ASP A 302 -36.56 26.85 29.90
C ASP A 302 -36.08 27.61 28.66
N PRO A 303 -34.76 27.82 28.48
CA PRO A 303 -34.24 28.65 27.41
C PRO A 303 -34.59 28.06 26.03
N LYS A 304 -34.98 28.93 25.10
CA LYS A 304 -35.30 28.60 23.71
C LYS A 304 -34.25 29.19 22.78
N GLY A 305 -33.70 28.37 21.90
CA GLY A 305 -32.85 28.83 20.81
C GLY A 305 -33.60 29.79 19.89
N HIS A 306 -32.96 30.88 19.50
CA HIS A 306 -33.47 31.79 18.49
C HIS A 306 -32.48 31.86 17.33
N LEU A 307 -32.97 31.76 16.10
CA LEU A 307 -32.21 31.97 14.88
C LEU A 307 -32.80 33.17 14.14
N PHE A 308 -32.00 34.20 13.93
CA PHE A 308 -32.38 35.43 13.23
C PHE A 308 -31.73 35.45 11.85
N ALA A 309 -32.47 35.86 10.83
CA ALA A 309 -31.92 36.18 9.52
C ALA A 309 -32.04 37.67 9.25
N LEU A 310 -30.93 38.31 8.90
CA LEU A 310 -30.86 39.72 8.53
C LEU A 310 -30.42 39.86 7.07
N ASP A 311 -30.91 40.87 6.36
CA ASP A 311 -30.30 41.25 5.09
C ASP A 311 -28.94 41.93 5.31
N ALA A 312 -28.22 42.18 4.22
CA ALA A 312 -26.90 42.83 4.26
C ALA A 312 -26.93 44.27 4.83
N ASN A 313 -28.11 44.89 4.93
CA ASN A 313 -28.32 46.22 5.49
C ASN A 313 -28.76 46.19 6.97
N GLY A 314 -28.88 45.00 7.57
CA GLY A 314 -29.24 44.80 8.97
C GLY A 314 -30.74 44.80 9.23
N ASN A 315 -31.57 44.69 8.20
CA ASN A 315 -33.02 44.55 8.36
C ASN A 315 -33.37 43.10 8.70
N LEU A 316 -34.23 42.90 9.70
CA LEU A 316 -34.71 41.57 10.07
C LEU A 316 -35.63 41.01 8.97
N LEU A 317 -35.24 39.88 8.40
CA LEU A 317 -36.05 39.13 7.44
C LEU A 317 -37.04 38.22 8.17
N TRP A 318 -36.53 37.40 9.09
CA TRP A 318 -37.35 36.47 9.87
C TRP A 318 -36.67 36.06 11.18
N THR A 319 -37.44 35.45 12.07
CA THR A 319 -36.96 34.83 13.31
C THR A 319 -37.56 33.45 13.45
N PHE A 320 -36.71 32.44 13.59
CA PHE A 320 -37.07 31.09 13.98
C PHE A 320 -36.83 30.91 15.48
N VAL A 321 -37.78 30.28 16.18
CA VAL A 321 -37.69 30.02 17.63
C VAL A 321 -37.87 28.53 17.88
N ALA A 322 -36.90 27.94 18.58
CA ALA A 322 -36.92 26.53 18.93
C ALA A 322 -37.98 26.21 19.99
N ASP A 323 -38.21 24.90 20.17
CA ASP A 323 -39.00 24.39 21.28
C ASP A 323 -38.33 24.66 22.65
N LYS A 324 -39.08 24.53 23.74
CA LYS A 324 -38.57 24.79 25.10
C LYS A 324 -37.38 23.88 25.44
N LYS A 325 -36.38 24.43 26.15
CA LYS A 325 -35.15 23.76 26.62
C LYS A 325 -34.21 23.33 25.50
N LYS A 326 -34.10 24.13 24.44
CA LYS A 326 -33.26 23.84 23.27
C LYS A 326 -32.44 25.09 22.92
N PRO A 327 -31.49 25.51 23.78
CA PRO A 327 -30.65 26.68 23.51
C PRO A 327 -29.79 26.45 22.27
N PHE A 328 -29.56 27.49 21.47
CA PHE A 328 -28.58 27.48 20.38
C PHE A 328 -27.28 28.12 20.85
N GLU A 329 -26.26 27.29 20.99
CA GLU A 329 -24.91 27.68 21.46
C GLU A 329 -23.83 27.41 20.42
N LEU A 330 -24.10 26.49 19.47
CA LEU A 330 -23.26 26.23 18.31
C LEU A 330 -23.57 27.22 17.18
N SER A 331 -22.61 27.42 16.28
CA SER A 331 -22.79 28.29 15.12
C SER A 331 -23.77 27.67 14.11
N PRO A 332 -24.62 28.48 13.44
CA PRO A 332 -25.43 27.97 12.33
C PRO A 332 -24.52 27.52 11.18
N GLN A 333 -24.97 26.57 10.39
CA GLN A 333 -24.33 26.14 9.14
C GLN A 333 -25.31 26.25 7.98
N ILE A 334 -24.81 26.61 6.81
CA ILE A 334 -25.63 26.75 5.61
C ILE A 334 -25.33 25.54 4.72
N GLY A 335 -26.36 24.77 4.40
CA GLY A 335 -26.26 23.65 3.46
C GLY A 335 -26.27 24.10 1.99
N PRO A 336 -25.94 23.19 1.06
CA PRO A 336 -25.80 23.49 -0.38
C PRO A 336 -27.08 24.08 -1.00
N ASN A 337 -28.25 23.70 -0.49
CA ASN A 337 -29.55 24.18 -0.95
C ASN A 337 -30.06 25.43 -0.19
N GLY A 338 -29.18 26.15 0.53
CA GLY A 338 -29.55 27.31 1.35
C GLY A 338 -30.37 26.97 2.62
N THR A 339 -30.49 25.68 2.95
CA THR A 339 -31.09 25.24 4.24
C THR A 339 -30.13 25.58 5.37
N VAL A 340 -30.62 26.22 6.42
CA VAL A 340 -29.83 26.58 7.60
C VAL A 340 -29.97 25.49 8.66
N TYR A 341 -28.86 24.83 8.99
CA TYR A 341 -28.78 23.83 10.03
C TYR A 341 -28.28 24.46 11.33
N ILE A 342 -28.94 24.15 12.45
CA ILE A 342 -28.52 24.61 13.77
C ILE A 342 -28.75 23.50 14.81
N ALA A 343 -27.69 23.17 15.55
CA ALA A 343 -27.73 22.16 16.60
C ALA A 343 -27.87 22.81 17.98
N SER A 344 -28.68 22.17 18.83
CA SER A 344 -28.78 22.45 20.25
C SER A 344 -28.06 21.36 21.03
N LEU A 345 -27.25 21.76 22.01
CA LEU A 345 -26.55 20.82 22.89
C LEU A 345 -27.51 19.88 23.63
N GLU A 346 -28.76 20.31 23.80
CA GLU A 346 -29.84 19.55 24.42
C GLU A 346 -30.54 18.61 23.42
N LYS A 347 -29.77 17.81 22.67
CA LYS A 347 -30.24 16.65 21.88
C LYS A 347 -31.07 16.93 20.63
N SER A 348 -30.96 18.11 20.01
CA SER A 348 -31.76 18.40 18.81
C SER A 348 -30.97 19.09 17.73
N VAL A 349 -31.27 18.74 16.48
CA VAL A 349 -30.84 19.49 15.31
C VAL A 349 -32.05 19.98 14.54
N TYR A 350 -31.98 21.22 14.08
CA TYR A 350 -33.03 21.88 13.31
C TYR A 350 -32.49 22.21 11.93
N ALA A 351 -33.30 21.93 10.92
CA ALA A 351 -33.12 22.42 9.57
C ALA A 351 -34.20 23.46 9.28
N VAL A 352 -33.78 24.67 8.91
CA VAL A 352 -34.65 25.82 8.68
C VAL A 352 -34.48 26.23 7.22
N ASN A 353 -35.58 26.40 6.49
CA ASN A 353 -35.56 26.89 5.12
C ASN A 353 -35.05 28.35 5.06
N ALA A 354 -34.61 28.79 3.88
CA ALA A 354 -34.14 30.16 3.69
C ALA A 354 -35.20 31.24 4.01
N ASP A 355 -36.49 30.89 4.01
CA ASP A 355 -37.61 31.76 4.40
C ASP A 355 -37.91 31.78 5.92
N GLY A 356 -37.16 31.01 6.71
CA GLY A 356 -37.31 30.90 8.16
C GLY A 356 -38.31 29.84 8.64
N SER A 357 -38.96 29.13 7.72
CA SER A 357 -39.85 28.01 8.09
C SER A 357 -39.06 26.78 8.51
N LEU A 358 -39.57 26.03 9.49
CA LEU A 358 -38.97 24.77 9.91
C LEU A 358 -39.10 23.74 8.78
N LYS A 359 -37.97 23.24 8.29
CA LYS A 359 -37.93 22.11 7.35
C LYS A 359 -38.12 20.80 8.09
N PHE A 360 -37.26 20.53 9.08
CA PHE A 360 -37.41 19.40 10.00
C PHE A 360 -36.67 19.62 11.31
N ARG A 361 -37.02 18.81 12.31
CA ARG A 361 -36.29 18.65 13.58
C ARG A 361 -35.95 17.18 13.76
N PHE A 362 -34.72 16.90 14.15
CA PHE A 362 -34.26 15.58 14.54
C PHE A 362 -33.79 15.58 16.00
N ASP A 363 -34.21 14.59 16.78
CA ASP A 363 -33.79 14.42 18.17
C ASP A 363 -32.85 13.24 18.32
N THR A 364 -31.71 13.47 18.96
CA THR A 364 -30.71 12.43 19.25
C THR A 364 -30.99 11.75 20.60
N SER A 365 -30.47 10.53 20.78
CA SER A 365 -30.53 9.79 22.05
C SER A 365 -29.90 10.54 23.24
N SER A 366 -28.78 11.23 22.99
CA SER A 366 -27.97 11.94 23.99
C SER A 366 -27.62 13.35 23.53
N LYS A 367 -26.89 14.08 24.37
CA LYS A 367 -26.43 15.45 24.08
C LYS A 367 -25.50 15.47 22.86
N ILE A 368 -25.47 16.63 22.23
CA ILE A 368 -24.58 16.95 21.12
C ILE A 368 -23.54 17.91 21.70
N HIS A 369 -22.25 17.62 21.55
CA HIS A 369 -21.17 18.47 22.09
C HIS A 369 -20.42 19.26 21.01
N ALA A 370 -20.55 18.83 19.76
CA ALA A 370 -19.78 19.36 18.64
C ALA A 370 -20.64 19.62 17.41
N GLN A 371 -20.07 20.33 16.44
CA GLN A 371 -20.75 20.75 15.23
C GLN A 371 -21.03 19.54 14.32
N PRO A 372 -22.26 19.39 13.77
CA PRO A 372 -22.53 18.41 12.72
C PRO A 372 -21.72 18.66 11.43
N ALA A 373 -21.51 17.62 10.63
CA ALA A 373 -20.94 17.73 9.28
C ALA A 373 -22.05 17.68 8.22
N ILE A 374 -21.94 18.51 7.18
CA ILE A 374 -22.89 18.58 6.07
C ILE A 374 -22.15 18.15 4.80
N ALA A 375 -22.70 17.20 4.07
CA ALA A 375 -22.21 16.76 2.76
C ALA A 375 -22.78 17.62 1.63
N SER A 376 -22.16 17.55 0.46
CA SER A 376 -22.55 18.25 -0.78
C SER A 376 -23.93 17.87 -1.30
N ASP A 377 -24.39 16.64 -1.00
CA ASP A 377 -25.76 16.17 -1.28
C ASP A 377 -26.80 16.71 -0.29
N GLY A 378 -26.36 17.42 0.75
CA GLY A 378 -27.18 17.96 1.82
C GLY A 378 -27.42 17.00 2.99
N SER A 379 -26.82 15.80 2.97
CA SER A 379 -26.83 14.85 4.10
C SER A 379 -26.13 15.45 5.32
N LEU A 380 -26.58 15.05 6.50
CA LEU A 380 -26.12 15.57 7.78
C LEU A 380 -25.63 14.45 8.69
N TYR A 381 -24.43 14.60 9.24
CA TYR A 381 -23.82 13.66 10.17
C TYR A 381 -23.72 14.28 11.57
N VAL A 382 -24.43 13.67 12.53
CA VAL A 382 -24.58 14.18 13.89
C VAL A 382 -24.03 13.17 14.88
N ALA A 383 -22.95 13.54 15.57
CA ALA A 383 -22.34 12.72 16.60
C ALA A 383 -22.89 13.08 17.98
N ALA A 384 -23.35 12.07 18.73
CA ALA A 384 -23.95 12.23 20.05
C ALA A 384 -23.11 11.57 21.15
N GLU A 385 -23.15 12.13 22.37
CA GLU A 385 -22.35 11.70 23.54
C GLU A 385 -22.43 10.19 23.87
N SER A 386 -23.54 9.53 23.54
CA SER A 386 -23.75 8.09 23.74
C SER A 386 -22.94 7.20 22.78
N GLY A 387 -22.07 7.77 21.95
CA GLY A 387 -21.31 7.04 20.93
C GLY A 387 -22.16 6.71 19.70
N THR A 388 -23.26 7.42 19.48
CA THR A 388 -24.14 7.23 18.33
C THR A 388 -23.85 8.30 17.27
N LEU A 389 -23.57 7.87 16.04
CA LEU A 389 -23.53 8.73 14.85
C LEU A 389 -24.83 8.55 14.06
N TYR A 390 -25.54 9.65 13.85
CA TYR A 390 -26.74 9.70 13.01
C TYR A 390 -26.39 10.31 11.66
N ALA A 391 -26.64 9.58 10.58
CA ALA A 391 -26.63 10.14 9.23
C ALA A 391 -28.08 10.41 8.82
N LEU A 392 -28.38 11.64 8.42
CA LEU A 392 -29.69 12.07 7.95
C LEU A 392 -29.60 12.49 6.49
N ASN A 393 -30.61 12.17 5.71
CA ASN A 393 -30.79 12.75 4.39
C ASN A 393 -31.14 14.25 4.51
N GLY A 394 -31.00 15.01 3.43
CA GLY A 394 -31.33 16.45 3.41
C GLY A 394 -32.79 16.81 3.71
N ASP A 395 -33.70 15.81 3.76
CA ASP A 395 -35.10 15.95 4.18
C ASP A 395 -35.33 15.63 5.67
N GLY A 396 -34.30 15.17 6.38
CA GLY A 396 -34.35 14.81 7.80
C GLY A 396 -34.68 13.36 8.10
N THR A 397 -34.92 12.54 7.08
CA THR A 397 -35.06 11.08 7.26
C THR A 397 -33.72 10.46 7.62
N VAL A 398 -33.74 9.39 8.42
CA VAL A 398 -32.52 8.69 8.83
C VAL A 398 -31.97 7.90 7.65
N LYS A 399 -30.75 8.21 7.22
CA LYS A 399 -29.96 7.44 6.24
C LYS A 399 -29.41 6.17 6.89
N PHE A 400 -28.73 6.31 8.02
CA PHE A 400 -28.31 5.20 8.89
C PHE A 400 -28.04 5.66 10.32
N ILE A 401 -27.92 4.71 11.24
CA ILE A 401 -27.47 4.92 12.62
C ILE A 401 -26.29 4.00 12.87
N TYR A 402 -25.14 4.57 13.20
CA TYR A 402 -23.98 3.82 13.66
C TYR A 402 -23.84 3.96 15.18
N GLN A 403 -23.69 2.84 15.87
CA GLN A 403 -23.42 2.80 17.30
C GLN A 403 -22.00 2.31 17.53
N ALA A 404 -21.15 3.17 18.09
CA ALA A 404 -19.79 2.80 18.44
C ALA A 404 -19.81 1.66 19.48
N PRO A 405 -18.95 0.63 19.33
CA PRO A 405 -18.81 -0.44 20.31
C PRO A 405 -18.44 0.08 21.70
N THR A 406 -17.70 1.19 21.76
CA THR A 406 -17.23 1.84 22.99
C THR A 406 -16.96 3.32 22.73
N GLY A 407 -17.07 4.12 23.78
CA GLY A 407 -16.61 5.50 23.81
C GLY A 407 -17.69 6.53 23.47
N SER A 408 -17.41 7.78 23.85
CA SER A 408 -18.33 8.91 23.74
C SER A 408 -17.86 9.90 22.70
N PHE A 409 -18.75 10.31 21.79
CA PHE A 409 -18.42 11.32 20.79
C PHE A 409 -18.54 12.73 21.36
N TRP A 410 -17.40 13.40 21.44
CA TRP A 410 -17.25 14.78 21.93
C TRP A 410 -16.71 15.73 20.85
N THR A 411 -16.24 15.19 19.73
CA THR A 411 -15.66 15.95 18.62
C THR A 411 -16.62 16.01 17.44
N SER A 412 -16.37 16.93 16.51
CA SER A 412 -17.15 16.99 15.27
C SER A 412 -16.81 15.78 14.38
N PRO A 413 -17.80 15.17 13.71
CA PRO A 413 -17.51 14.30 12.58
C PRO A 413 -16.90 15.12 11.43
N VAL A 414 -16.08 14.48 10.60
CA VAL A 414 -15.48 15.09 9.40
C VAL A 414 -15.61 14.14 8.22
N LEU A 415 -15.79 14.69 7.02
CA LEU A 415 -15.95 13.91 5.79
C LEU A 415 -14.62 13.78 5.06
N SER A 416 -14.44 12.67 4.33
CA SER A 416 -13.38 12.56 3.32
C SER A 416 -13.61 13.59 2.19
N PRO A 417 -12.57 13.93 1.40
CA PRO A 417 -12.72 14.88 0.28
C PRO A 417 -13.76 14.47 -0.76
N ASP A 418 -13.88 13.16 -1.00
CA ASP A 418 -14.89 12.54 -1.88
C ASP A 418 -16.23 12.27 -1.19
N GLU A 419 -16.34 12.60 0.11
CA GLU A 419 -17.50 12.37 0.97
C GLU A 419 -17.96 10.90 1.09
N ALA A 420 -17.14 9.93 0.64
CA ALA A 420 -17.43 8.50 0.73
C ALA A 420 -17.30 7.96 2.17
N MET A 421 -16.54 8.65 3.02
CA MET A 421 -16.27 8.26 4.40
C MET A 421 -16.58 9.37 5.39
N VAL A 422 -17.06 8.97 6.57
CA VAL A 422 -17.25 9.84 7.73
C VAL A 422 -16.32 9.37 8.84
N TYR A 423 -15.50 10.29 9.33
CA TYR A 423 -14.59 10.06 10.45
C TYR A 423 -15.14 10.71 11.71
N VAL A 424 -15.16 9.96 12.81
CA VAL A 424 -15.62 10.46 14.11
C VAL A 424 -14.73 9.95 15.24
N ALA A 425 -14.23 10.86 16.07
CA ALA A 425 -13.40 10.53 17.21
C ALA A 425 -14.25 10.42 18.49
N ALA A 426 -14.07 9.32 19.21
CA ALA A 426 -14.50 9.16 20.58
C ALA A 426 -13.40 9.62 21.54
N LYS A 427 -13.84 10.24 22.64
CA LYS A 427 -12.98 10.83 23.66
C LYS A 427 -11.93 9.84 24.16
N GLU A 428 -12.30 8.58 24.39
CA GLU A 428 -11.47 7.52 24.96
C GLU A 428 -10.44 6.94 23.97
N GLY A 429 -9.90 7.79 23.10
CA GLY A 429 -8.78 7.43 22.23
C GLY A 429 -9.15 6.60 21.01
N LYS A 430 -10.38 6.70 20.49
CA LYS A 430 -10.81 5.89 19.34
C LYS A 430 -11.25 6.76 18.18
N LEU A 431 -10.71 6.51 17.00
CA LEU A 431 -11.19 7.08 15.75
C LEU A 431 -11.90 5.98 14.95
N PHE A 432 -13.09 6.29 14.42
CA PHE A 432 -13.86 5.40 13.56
C PHE A 432 -13.96 5.99 12.16
N ALA A 433 -13.74 5.16 11.16
CA ALA A 433 -14.14 5.45 9.77
C ALA A 433 -15.35 4.63 9.41
N ILE A 434 -16.35 5.33 8.89
CA ILE A 434 -17.67 4.79 8.61
C ILE A 434 -17.98 5.12 7.16
N ASP A 435 -18.40 4.11 6.40
CA ASP A 435 -18.90 4.30 5.05
C ASP A 435 -20.12 5.23 5.08
N ALA A 436 -20.04 6.35 4.35
CA ALA A 436 -21.02 7.43 4.37
C ALA A 436 -22.35 7.04 3.71
N ASN A 437 -22.40 5.92 2.99
CA ASN A 437 -23.59 5.45 2.29
C ASN A 437 -24.36 4.39 3.09
N THR A 438 -23.64 3.46 3.70
CA THR A 438 -24.19 2.28 4.35
C THR A 438 -24.17 2.37 5.88
N GLY A 439 -23.30 3.20 6.45
CA GLY A 439 -23.07 3.26 7.89
C GLY A 439 -22.21 2.12 8.43
N THR A 440 -21.58 1.34 7.55
CA THR A 440 -20.69 0.24 7.93
C THR A 440 -19.37 0.80 8.45
N GLN A 441 -18.89 0.29 9.59
CA GLN A 441 -17.54 0.60 10.06
C GLN A 441 -16.53 -0.07 9.13
N LEU A 442 -15.67 0.72 8.50
CA LEU A 442 -14.59 0.23 7.64
C LEU A 442 -13.38 -0.17 8.49
N TRP A 443 -12.98 0.71 9.39
CA TRP A 443 -11.85 0.48 10.30
C TRP A 443 -12.00 1.31 11.58
N MET A 444 -11.19 0.95 12.59
CA MET A 444 -11.08 1.67 13.85
C MET A 444 -9.60 1.81 14.22
N TYR A 445 -9.19 3.01 14.61
CA TYR A 445 -7.87 3.31 15.12
C TYR A 445 -7.93 3.64 16.62
N THR A 446 -6.99 3.11 17.42
CA THR A 446 -6.95 3.32 18.88
C THR A 446 -5.63 3.97 19.29
N THR A 447 -5.72 5.09 20.02
CA THR A 447 -4.59 5.80 20.60
C THR A 447 -4.37 5.43 22.07
N ASN A 448 -3.16 5.71 22.57
CA ASN A 448 -2.77 5.55 23.97
C ASN A 448 -3.20 6.71 24.89
N GLY A 449 -4.06 7.60 24.41
CA GLY A 449 -4.55 8.78 25.13
C GLY A 449 -5.84 9.29 24.51
N ASP A 450 -6.52 10.20 25.20
CA ASP A 450 -7.83 10.70 24.82
C ASP A 450 -7.76 11.56 23.55
N LEU A 451 -8.75 11.44 22.65
CA LEU A 451 -8.93 12.32 21.50
C LEU A 451 -9.88 13.45 21.89
N LEU A 452 -9.31 14.63 22.17
CA LEU A 452 -10.07 15.80 22.63
C LEU A 452 -10.39 16.81 21.52
N ALA A 453 -9.86 16.58 20.32
CA ALA A 453 -10.01 17.45 19.17
C ALA A 453 -10.53 16.68 17.95
N SER A 454 -11.30 17.36 17.09
CA SER A 454 -11.75 16.77 15.83
C SER A 454 -10.56 16.46 14.91
N PRO A 455 -10.60 15.38 14.11
CA PRO A 455 -9.58 15.10 13.11
C PRO A 455 -9.48 16.23 12.06
N GLY A 456 -8.28 16.55 11.61
CA GLY A 456 -8.07 17.32 10.39
C GLY A 456 -8.03 16.41 9.16
N VAL A 457 -8.62 16.80 8.04
CA VAL A 457 -8.62 16.01 6.79
C VAL A 457 -7.87 16.79 5.72
N GLU A 458 -6.84 16.18 5.14
CA GLU A 458 -6.08 16.78 4.03
C GLU A 458 -6.93 16.76 2.74
N PRO A 459 -7.22 17.91 2.11
CA PRO A 459 -8.14 17.96 0.97
C PRO A 459 -7.70 17.17 -0.26
N GLN A 460 -6.40 17.05 -0.50
CA GLN A 460 -5.84 16.40 -1.70
C GLN A 460 -5.80 14.88 -1.57
N THR A 461 -5.49 14.37 -0.37
CA THR A 461 -5.15 12.96 -0.14
C THR A 461 -6.16 12.23 0.74
N GLY A 462 -6.99 12.98 1.48
CA GLY A 462 -7.88 12.46 2.51
C GLY A 462 -7.19 12.06 3.82
N TRP A 463 -5.87 12.21 3.95
CA TRP A 463 -5.15 11.77 5.16
C TRP A 463 -5.61 12.54 6.39
N LEU A 464 -5.66 11.81 7.51
CA LEU A 464 -6.22 12.33 8.75
C LEU A 464 -5.11 12.74 9.71
N HIS A 465 -5.28 13.92 10.28
CA HIS A 465 -4.35 14.52 11.23
C HIS A 465 -5.00 14.50 12.62
N LEU A 466 -4.39 13.73 13.52
CA LEU A 466 -4.90 13.50 14.87
C LEU A 466 -3.90 13.96 15.91
N GLY A 467 -4.42 14.44 17.03
CA GLY A 467 -3.66 14.68 18.24
C GLY A 467 -4.39 14.11 19.45
N ASN A 468 -3.64 13.68 20.46
CA ASN A 468 -4.22 13.12 21.67
C ASN A 468 -3.72 13.79 22.96
N SER A 469 -4.33 13.40 24.08
CA SER A 469 -4.05 13.96 25.41
C SER A 469 -2.67 13.65 25.98
N VAL A 470 -1.90 12.75 25.36
CA VAL A 470 -0.53 12.41 25.78
C VAL A 470 0.52 13.00 24.85
N GLY A 471 0.11 13.87 23.93
CA GLY A 471 1.01 14.61 23.03
C GLY A 471 1.43 13.85 21.78
N ARG A 472 0.78 12.71 21.49
CA ARG A 472 0.98 11.99 20.24
C ARG A 472 0.20 12.68 19.14
N TYR A 473 0.91 13.08 18.09
CA TYR A 473 0.35 13.46 16.81
C TYR A 473 0.51 12.30 15.82
N ALA A 474 -0.59 11.92 15.16
CA ALA A 474 -0.60 10.83 14.21
C ALA A 474 -1.16 11.28 12.87
N ILE A 475 -0.57 10.79 11.79
CA ILE A 475 -1.12 10.92 10.44
C ILE A 475 -1.65 9.56 10.01
N ILE A 476 -2.97 9.46 9.83
CA ILE A 476 -3.66 8.20 9.58
C ILE A 476 -4.06 8.11 8.11
N ASN A 477 -3.79 6.95 7.51
CA ASN A 477 -4.23 6.59 6.17
C ASN A 477 -5.77 6.52 6.15
N PRO A 478 -6.45 7.23 5.23
CA PRO A 478 -7.91 7.23 5.18
C PRO A 478 -8.51 5.88 4.76
N VAL A 479 -7.77 5.07 3.99
CA VAL A 479 -8.26 3.82 3.38
C VAL A 479 -8.34 2.69 4.42
N ASN A 480 -7.28 2.50 5.20
CA ASN A 480 -7.13 1.34 6.07
C ASN A 480 -6.94 1.69 7.56
N GLY A 481 -6.99 2.97 7.92
CA GLY A 481 -6.85 3.43 9.30
C GLY A 481 -5.44 3.23 9.86
N LEU A 482 -4.47 2.96 8.98
CA LEU A 482 -3.10 2.67 9.36
C LEU A 482 -2.38 3.96 9.75
N ASP A 483 -1.66 3.90 10.86
CA ASP A 483 -0.82 4.98 11.35
C ASP A 483 0.48 5.05 10.55
N LEU A 484 0.63 6.12 9.76
CA LEU A 484 1.73 6.26 8.81
C LEU A 484 2.91 7.05 9.38
N GLN A 485 2.65 7.99 10.29
CA GLN A 485 3.68 8.76 10.98
C GLN A 485 3.23 9.20 12.37
N VAL A 486 4.16 9.09 13.31
CA VAL A 486 3.95 9.49 14.70
C VAL A 486 5.00 10.54 15.09
N PHE A 487 4.51 11.67 15.58
CA PHE A 487 5.33 12.62 16.31
C PHE A 487 4.90 12.55 17.77
N ASP A 488 5.77 12.02 18.62
CA ASP A 488 5.54 12.02 20.06
C ASP A 488 6.06 13.35 20.64
N GLY A 489 5.14 14.29 20.81
CA GLY A 489 5.35 15.48 21.62
C GLY A 489 5.30 15.14 23.12
N THR A 490 5.78 16.06 23.95
CA THR A 490 5.65 15.94 25.42
C THR A 490 4.35 16.55 25.96
N ASP A 491 3.68 17.38 25.16
CA ASP A 491 2.51 18.16 25.56
C ASP A 491 1.24 17.72 24.84
N ALA A 492 0.12 17.64 25.56
CA ALA A 492 -1.19 17.23 25.04
C ALA A 492 -1.64 18.07 23.83
N ILE A 493 -2.21 17.42 22.81
CA ILE A 493 -2.83 18.08 21.65
C ILE A 493 -4.33 18.10 21.86
N THR A 494 -4.84 19.22 22.36
CA THR A 494 -6.28 19.39 22.71
C THR A 494 -7.05 20.25 21.71
N LEU A 495 -6.37 20.77 20.68
CA LEU A 495 -6.94 21.59 19.62
C LEU A 495 -6.68 20.90 18.27
N THR A 496 -7.62 21.01 17.34
CA THR A 496 -7.55 20.35 16.04
C THR A 496 -6.30 20.81 15.28
N PRO A 497 -5.44 19.89 14.83
CA PRO A 497 -4.37 20.20 13.87
C PRO A 497 -4.97 20.79 12.59
N VAL A 498 -4.34 21.83 12.05
CA VAL A 498 -4.88 22.60 10.92
C VAL A 498 -3.97 22.49 9.71
N LEU A 499 -4.53 22.11 8.58
CA LEU A 499 -3.82 22.12 7.29
C LEU A 499 -3.86 23.51 6.68
N ALA A 500 -2.73 23.90 6.10
CA ALA A 500 -2.57 25.14 5.36
C ALA A 500 -2.43 24.86 3.85
N PRO A 501 -2.70 25.86 3.01
CA PRO A 501 -2.29 25.82 1.60
C PRO A 501 -0.79 25.50 1.49
N LYS A 502 -0.40 24.69 0.48
CA LYS A 502 0.99 24.24 0.25
C LYS A 502 1.56 23.33 1.34
N ASP A 503 0.71 22.45 1.86
CA ASP A 503 1.11 21.26 2.61
C ASP A 503 1.88 21.50 3.92
N ASN A 504 1.66 22.65 4.55
CA ASN A 504 2.02 22.85 5.95
C ASN A 504 0.88 22.37 6.87
N VAL A 505 1.23 21.83 8.04
CA VAL A 505 0.28 21.48 9.11
C VAL A 505 0.70 22.19 10.38
N PHE A 506 -0.26 22.81 11.05
CA PHE A 506 -0.06 23.49 12.32
C PHE A 506 -0.61 22.61 13.43
N VAL A 507 0.27 22.15 14.31
CA VAL A 507 -0.03 21.25 15.41
C VAL A 507 0.05 22.04 16.72
N PRO A 508 -1.08 22.33 17.38
CA PRO A 508 -1.07 22.99 18.69
C PRO A 508 -0.57 22.01 19.75
N LEU A 509 0.55 22.32 20.39
CA LEU A 509 1.12 21.52 21.47
C LEU A 509 0.83 22.20 22.81
N GLY A 510 0.13 21.47 23.69
CA GLY A 510 -0.30 21.98 24.97
C GLY A 510 -1.18 23.22 24.84
N LEU A 511 -1.04 24.13 25.80
CA LEU A 511 -1.80 25.37 25.84
C LEU A 511 -1.03 26.58 25.32
N GLN A 512 0.23 26.47 24.87
CA GLN A 512 1.04 27.67 24.59
C GLN A 512 1.90 27.62 23.33
N LYS A 513 1.85 26.52 22.57
CA LYS A 513 2.81 26.26 21.51
C LYS A 513 2.13 25.78 20.24
N VAL A 514 2.70 26.15 19.10
CA VAL A 514 2.30 25.65 17.78
C VAL A 514 3.53 25.14 17.05
N GLU A 515 3.50 23.90 16.60
CA GLU A 515 4.50 23.36 15.68
C GLU A 515 4.01 23.45 14.25
N MET A 516 4.88 23.92 13.36
CA MET A 516 4.65 23.88 11.93
C MET A 516 5.41 22.69 11.36
N LEU A 517 4.66 21.75 10.80
CA LEU A 517 5.18 20.64 10.02
C LEU A 517 5.01 20.98 8.54
N GLY A 518 5.97 20.63 7.70
CA GLY A 518 5.82 20.74 6.24
C GLY A 518 6.34 19.50 5.53
N ARG A 519 6.00 19.32 4.25
CA ARG A 519 6.55 18.24 3.43
C ARG A 519 8.08 18.37 3.29
N LEU A 520 8.74 17.25 3.01
CA LEU A 520 10.15 17.25 2.61
C LEU A 520 10.35 18.09 1.33
N PRO A 521 11.58 18.56 1.06
CA PRO A 521 11.87 19.35 -0.13
C PRO A 521 11.34 18.67 -1.40
N ASP A 522 10.68 19.46 -2.24
CA ASP A 522 9.95 19.05 -3.45
C ASP A 522 10.85 18.96 -4.69
N HIS A 523 12.14 19.27 -4.58
CA HIS A 523 13.12 19.13 -5.66
C HIS A 523 14.56 19.06 -5.15
N TRP A 524 15.41 18.37 -5.92
CA TRP A 524 16.87 18.38 -5.75
C TRP A 524 17.47 19.69 -6.26
N ASP A 525 18.43 20.24 -5.51
CA ASP A 525 19.05 21.55 -5.76
C ASP A 525 20.37 21.47 -6.57
N GLY A 526 20.69 20.30 -7.13
CA GLY A 526 21.90 20.10 -7.93
C GLY A 526 23.15 19.73 -7.12
N ARG A 527 23.06 19.59 -5.79
CA ARG A 527 24.24 19.27 -4.94
C ARG A 527 24.67 17.79 -5.01
N PRO A 528 25.94 17.45 -4.75
CA PRO A 528 26.43 16.06 -4.78
C PRO A 528 25.64 15.12 -3.87
N ASP A 529 25.47 13.86 -4.27
CA ASP A 529 24.61 12.89 -3.57
C ASP A 529 25.05 12.59 -2.14
N VAL A 530 26.36 12.64 -1.89
CA VAL A 530 26.93 12.55 -0.55
C VAL A 530 28.05 13.56 -0.38
N LEU A 531 28.14 14.14 0.81
CA LEU A 531 29.27 14.95 1.23
C LEU A 531 29.87 14.40 2.53
N PRO A 532 31.21 14.29 2.63
CA PRO A 532 31.86 13.84 3.85
C PRO A 532 31.67 14.87 4.97
N THR A 533 31.66 14.39 6.21
CA THR A 533 31.72 15.26 7.39
C THR A 533 33.05 15.07 8.13
N GLU A 534 33.26 15.80 9.23
CA GLU A 534 34.43 15.59 10.10
C GLU A 534 34.43 14.20 10.77
N ASP A 535 33.25 13.63 11.02
CA ASP A 535 33.10 12.25 11.49
C ASP A 535 32.97 11.30 10.29
N LYS A 536 33.92 10.38 10.15
CA LYS A 536 33.98 9.43 9.03
C LYS A 536 32.81 8.44 8.99
N LYS A 537 32.02 8.33 10.07
CA LYS A 537 30.81 7.51 10.15
C LYS A 537 29.54 8.28 9.83
N VAL A 538 29.65 9.60 9.61
CA VAL A 538 28.54 10.50 9.38
C VAL A 538 28.71 11.21 8.04
N TRP A 539 27.69 11.16 7.20
CA TRP A 539 27.69 11.67 5.84
C TRP A 539 26.48 12.57 5.61
N GLN A 540 26.61 13.64 4.85
CA GLN A 540 25.45 14.40 4.41
C GLN A 540 24.90 13.75 3.14
N LEU A 541 23.75 13.09 3.24
CA LEU A 541 23.12 12.40 2.12
C LEU A 541 22.03 13.28 1.51
N VAL A 542 21.98 13.33 0.17
CA VAL A 542 20.85 13.93 -0.54
C VAL A 542 19.62 13.02 -0.44
N ASN A 543 19.82 11.71 -0.63
CA ASN A 543 18.75 10.72 -0.69
C ASN A 543 18.97 9.58 0.33
N PRO A 544 18.77 9.81 1.63
CA PRO A 544 18.73 8.72 2.63
C PRO A 544 17.54 7.78 2.37
N VAL A 545 17.79 6.63 1.74
CA VAL A 545 16.74 5.66 1.39
C VAL A 545 15.95 5.16 2.61
N ALA A 546 16.60 5.04 3.77
CA ALA A 546 15.93 4.69 5.02
C ALA A 546 14.84 5.69 5.43
N VAL A 547 15.03 6.98 5.13
CA VAL A 547 14.02 8.03 5.30
C VAL A 547 12.94 7.86 4.22
N ASP A 548 13.34 7.61 2.99
CA ASP A 548 12.43 7.52 1.85
C ASP A 548 11.38 6.39 1.97
N ILE A 549 11.69 5.31 2.69
CA ILE A 549 10.75 4.21 2.98
C ILE A 549 10.27 4.15 4.44
N GLY A 550 10.65 5.13 5.26
CA GLY A 550 10.19 5.27 6.65
C GLY A 550 10.83 4.31 7.66
N ALA A 551 11.96 3.68 7.33
CA ALA A 551 12.68 2.81 8.25
C ALA A 551 13.19 3.55 9.49
N ASP A 552 13.48 4.84 9.38
CA ASP A 552 13.88 5.68 10.52
C ASP A 552 12.81 5.75 11.61
N ILE A 553 11.53 5.79 11.22
CA ILE A 553 10.40 5.76 12.14
C ILE A 553 10.36 4.40 12.86
N VAL A 554 10.57 3.31 12.11
CA VAL A 554 10.66 1.96 12.67
C VAL A 554 11.83 1.83 13.65
N HIS A 555 13.01 2.38 13.31
CA HIS A 555 14.19 2.37 14.19
C HIS A 555 13.98 3.11 15.50
N SER A 556 13.16 4.16 15.48
CA SER A 556 12.79 4.92 16.68
C SER A 556 11.76 4.22 17.56
N THR A 557 11.05 3.22 17.00
CA THR A 557 10.03 2.45 17.71
C THR A 557 10.66 1.28 18.47
N THR A 558 10.08 0.93 19.62
CA THR A 558 10.59 -0.18 20.45
C THR A 558 9.55 -1.29 20.62
N ILE A 559 10.04 -2.54 20.64
CA ILE A 559 9.30 -3.74 21.03
C ILE A 559 10.08 -4.39 22.17
N ASN A 560 9.41 -4.65 23.30
CA ASN A 560 10.04 -5.16 24.53
C ASN A 560 11.26 -4.32 24.97
N ASP A 561 11.12 -2.99 24.96
CA ASP A 561 12.17 -2.00 25.29
C ASP A 561 13.43 -2.04 24.39
N LYS A 562 13.36 -2.71 23.23
CA LYS A 562 14.44 -2.74 22.24
C LYS A 562 14.04 -2.04 20.94
N PRO A 563 14.92 -1.21 20.34
CA PRO A 563 14.70 -0.66 19.02
C PRO A 563 14.56 -1.74 17.94
N ILE A 564 13.70 -1.49 16.95
CA ILE A 564 13.53 -2.37 15.80
C ILE A 564 14.57 -1.97 14.73
N THR A 565 15.64 -2.73 14.60
CA THR A 565 16.79 -2.44 13.73
C THR A 565 17.27 -3.65 12.92
N GLY A 566 16.49 -4.74 12.89
CA GLY A 566 16.83 -6.05 12.30
C GLY A 566 17.59 -6.97 13.26
N GLU A 567 17.72 -6.61 14.54
CA GLU A 567 18.56 -7.34 15.50
C GLU A 567 18.09 -8.80 15.65
N GLY A 568 19.02 -9.73 15.46
CA GLY A 568 18.76 -11.16 15.60
C GLY A 568 18.21 -11.85 14.35
N VAL A 569 17.92 -11.12 13.27
CA VAL A 569 17.53 -11.70 11.98
C VAL A 569 18.75 -11.78 11.07
N THR A 570 19.00 -12.94 10.46
CA THR A 570 20.06 -13.10 9.46
C THR A 570 19.48 -13.04 8.05
N VAL A 571 20.07 -12.16 7.23
CA VAL A 571 19.79 -12.01 5.80
C VAL A 571 20.93 -12.66 5.02
N ALA A 572 20.60 -13.69 4.22
CA ALA A 572 21.51 -14.27 3.26
C ALA A 572 21.49 -13.46 1.96
N VAL A 573 22.65 -12.93 1.56
CA VAL A 573 22.82 -12.15 0.33
C VAL A 573 23.47 -13.07 -0.71
N VAL A 574 22.67 -13.55 -1.65
CA VAL A 574 23.10 -14.47 -2.71
C VAL A 574 23.52 -13.65 -3.93
N ASP A 575 24.84 -13.44 -4.09
CA ASP A 575 25.38 -12.38 -4.97
C ASP A 575 26.87 -12.60 -5.34
N THR A 576 27.65 -11.55 -5.63
CA THR A 576 29.08 -11.58 -6.00
C THR A 576 30.06 -11.66 -4.83
N GLY A 577 29.54 -11.68 -3.61
CA GLY A 577 30.32 -11.65 -2.36
C GLY A 577 30.14 -10.34 -1.59
N VAL A 578 30.83 -10.22 -0.45
CA VAL A 578 30.83 -9.00 0.37
C VAL A 578 32.26 -8.71 0.83
N TYR A 579 32.71 -7.49 0.53
CA TYR A 579 34.01 -6.99 0.93
C TYR A 579 33.89 -5.80 1.89
N PHE A 580 34.74 -5.80 2.91
CA PHE A 580 34.91 -4.67 3.81
C PHE A 580 36.30 -4.07 3.58
N SER A 581 36.36 -2.81 3.17
CA SER A 581 37.64 -2.08 3.04
C SER A 581 38.31 -1.90 4.40
N ASP A 582 39.61 -1.59 4.41
CA ASP A 582 40.33 -1.34 5.65
C ASP A 582 39.77 -0.12 6.41
N GLU A 583 39.27 0.89 5.70
CA GLU A 583 38.55 2.02 6.29
C GLU A 583 37.27 1.55 7.00
N VAL A 584 36.43 0.77 6.31
CA VAL A 584 35.20 0.24 6.90
C VAL A 584 35.50 -0.65 8.10
N LYS A 585 36.53 -1.50 8.02
CA LYS A 585 37.00 -2.33 9.15
C LYS A 585 37.52 -1.49 10.31
N GLN A 586 38.22 -0.38 10.06
CA GLN A 586 38.71 0.51 11.11
C GLN A 586 37.55 1.27 11.79
N GLU A 587 36.60 1.77 11.00
CA GLU A 587 35.50 2.59 11.51
C GLU A 587 34.40 1.76 12.17
N LEU A 588 33.94 0.68 11.54
CA LEU A 588 32.87 -0.17 12.07
C LEU A 588 33.41 -1.28 12.99
N GLY A 589 34.64 -1.75 12.78
CA GLY A 589 35.38 -2.64 13.69
C GLY A 589 34.57 -3.80 14.22
N GLN A 590 34.28 -3.76 15.53
CA GLN A 590 33.53 -4.81 16.23
C GLN A 590 32.10 -5.03 15.69
N GLN A 591 31.49 -4.05 15.02
CA GLN A 591 30.17 -4.25 14.40
C GLN A 591 30.25 -5.23 13.23
N VAL A 592 31.24 -5.07 12.34
CA VAL A 592 31.49 -6.02 11.24
C VAL A 592 31.74 -7.41 11.81
N VAL A 593 32.59 -7.52 12.84
CA VAL A 593 32.92 -8.81 13.49
C VAL A 593 31.67 -9.50 14.06
N LYS A 594 30.70 -8.73 14.58
CA LYS A 594 29.52 -9.27 15.24
C LYS A 594 28.39 -9.61 14.27
N LEU A 595 28.20 -8.80 13.24
CA LEU A 595 27.02 -8.84 12.38
C LEU A 595 27.31 -9.51 11.03
N PHE A 596 28.56 -9.61 10.59
CA PHE A 596 28.91 -10.42 9.43
C PHE A 596 29.15 -11.87 9.86
N VAL A 597 28.21 -12.76 9.50
CA VAL A 597 28.26 -14.19 9.82
C VAL A 597 29.46 -14.84 9.14
N GLY A 598 29.65 -14.53 7.86
CA GLY A 598 30.71 -15.08 7.01
C GLY A 598 30.35 -14.99 5.53
N GLN A 599 31.24 -15.50 4.69
CA GLN A 599 31.02 -15.66 3.26
C GLN A 599 31.24 -17.12 2.87
N VAL A 600 30.24 -17.71 2.21
CA VAL A 600 30.41 -18.96 1.45
C VAL A 600 30.59 -18.63 -0.02
N ASP A 601 31.50 -19.35 -0.67
CA ASP A 601 31.87 -19.12 -2.06
C ASP A 601 31.75 -20.41 -2.86
N PHE A 602 30.83 -20.41 -3.82
CA PHE A 602 30.53 -21.52 -4.73
C PHE A 602 31.16 -21.32 -6.11
N VAL A 603 31.77 -20.15 -6.38
CA VAL A 603 32.34 -19.86 -7.69
C VAL A 603 33.65 -20.60 -7.90
N GLY A 604 33.80 -21.26 -9.06
CA GLY A 604 35.05 -21.87 -9.51
C GLY A 604 35.02 -23.41 -9.47
N ASP A 605 36.17 -24.04 -9.24
CA ASP A 605 36.30 -25.51 -9.26
C ASP A 605 36.12 -26.16 -7.88
N GLY A 606 35.59 -25.39 -6.92
CA GLY A 606 35.44 -25.77 -5.53
C GLY A 606 36.73 -25.70 -4.72
N THR A 607 37.87 -25.26 -5.27
CA THR A 607 39.12 -25.05 -4.53
C THR A 607 39.22 -23.63 -4.00
N CYS A 608 39.52 -23.47 -2.71
CA CYS A 608 39.68 -22.15 -2.13
C CYS A 608 40.92 -21.46 -2.69
N PRO A 609 40.79 -20.18 -3.09
CA PRO A 609 41.94 -19.42 -3.56
C PRO A 609 42.99 -19.33 -2.45
N ASP A 610 44.27 -19.56 -2.80
CA ASP A 610 45.39 -19.33 -1.87
C ASP A 610 45.37 -17.83 -1.50
N PRO A 611 45.15 -17.47 -0.22
CA PRO A 611 45.01 -16.07 0.16
C PRO A 611 46.30 -15.27 -0.04
N GLY A 612 47.44 -15.90 -0.34
CA GLY A 612 48.73 -15.22 -0.58
C GLY A 612 49.31 -14.50 0.64
N ILE A 613 48.58 -14.51 1.76
CA ILE A 613 48.94 -13.85 3.03
C ILE A 613 49.61 -14.87 3.95
N LYS A 614 50.85 -14.58 4.38
CA LYS A 614 51.48 -15.30 5.50
C LYS A 614 50.73 -14.96 6.79
N LEU A 615 49.72 -15.75 7.13
CA LEU A 615 48.96 -15.61 8.36
C LEU A 615 49.88 -15.89 9.56
N ASN A 616 50.27 -14.84 10.29
CA ASN A 616 51.12 -14.91 11.48
C ASN A 616 50.39 -15.59 12.65
N GLY A 617 50.11 -16.89 12.57
CA GLY A 617 49.64 -17.77 13.65
C GLY A 617 48.28 -17.45 14.30
N LYS A 618 47.73 -16.24 14.14
CA LYS A 618 46.50 -15.73 14.77
C LYS A 618 45.22 -15.96 13.96
N PHE A 619 45.32 -16.33 12.68
CA PHE A 619 44.18 -16.42 11.74
C PHE A 619 43.91 -17.85 11.23
N LYS A 620 44.25 -18.87 12.01
CA LYS A 620 44.17 -20.29 11.59
C LYS A 620 42.78 -20.79 11.15
N ASN A 621 41.70 -20.02 11.37
CA ASN A 621 40.32 -20.37 10.99
C ASN A 621 39.66 -19.32 10.06
N ALA A 622 40.44 -18.47 9.38
CA ALA A 622 39.90 -17.38 8.57
C ALA A 622 39.38 -17.83 7.19
N MET A 623 39.82 -18.99 6.70
CA MET A 623 39.35 -19.65 5.49
C MET A 623 39.29 -21.16 5.74
N VAL A 624 38.20 -21.80 5.35
CA VAL A 624 37.99 -23.25 5.50
C VAL A 624 37.48 -23.82 4.19
N GLN A 625 38.21 -24.81 3.67
CA GLN A 625 37.82 -25.60 2.50
C GLN A 625 36.79 -26.66 2.88
N TYR A 626 35.65 -26.66 2.19
CA TYR A 626 34.68 -27.75 2.20
C TYR A 626 34.70 -28.49 0.86
N SER A 627 33.93 -29.57 0.71
CA SER A 627 33.96 -30.41 -0.50
C SER A 627 33.58 -29.68 -1.78
N ASN A 628 32.74 -28.65 -1.69
CA ASN A 628 32.15 -27.94 -2.83
C ASN A 628 32.09 -26.41 -2.66
N TYR A 629 32.56 -25.86 -1.53
CA TYR A 629 32.58 -24.42 -1.32
C TYR A 629 33.69 -23.99 -0.35
N CYS A 630 33.90 -22.68 -0.30
CA CYS A 630 34.87 -22.05 0.58
C CYS A 630 34.21 -21.13 1.60
N TRP A 631 34.50 -21.33 2.87
CA TRP A 631 34.05 -20.44 3.94
C TRP A 631 35.14 -19.44 4.28
N THR A 632 34.79 -18.15 4.34
CA THR A 632 35.67 -17.08 4.83
C THR A 632 34.97 -16.19 5.86
N ASN A 633 35.76 -15.53 6.72
CA ASN A 633 35.26 -14.49 7.62
C ASN A 633 35.52 -13.08 7.05
N HIS A 634 35.10 -12.04 7.74
CA HIS A 634 35.25 -10.64 7.29
C HIS A 634 36.69 -10.15 7.00
N TYR A 635 37.74 -10.89 7.41
CA TYR A 635 39.12 -10.53 7.07
C TYR A 635 39.50 -10.97 5.65
N LEU A 636 38.97 -12.12 5.21
CA LEU A 636 39.30 -12.75 3.94
C LEU A 636 38.12 -12.80 2.97
N SER A 637 36.94 -12.32 3.36
CA SER A 637 35.83 -12.12 2.44
C SER A 637 36.21 -11.06 1.41
N PHE A 638 35.73 -11.25 0.19
CA PHE A 638 36.02 -10.37 -0.93
C PHE A 638 34.86 -10.35 -1.92
N ASP A 639 34.86 -9.31 -2.74
CA ASP A 639 33.89 -9.04 -3.78
C ASP A 639 34.59 -8.17 -4.81
N ARG A 640 35.11 -8.81 -5.85
CA ARG A 640 35.87 -8.12 -6.91
C ARG A 640 34.97 -7.43 -7.91
N TYR A 641 33.71 -7.85 -8.00
CA TYR A 641 32.73 -7.18 -8.86
C TYR A 641 32.17 -5.93 -8.19
N GLY A 642 31.78 -6.05 -6.92
CA GLY A 642 31.35 -4.97 -6.02
C GLY A 642 29.85 -4.90 -5.74
N HIS A 643 29.03 -5.59 -6.54
CA HIS A 643 27.57 -5.54 -6.46
C HIS A 643 27.03 -6.09 -5.13
N GLY A 644 27.51 -7.25 -4.68
CA GLY A 644 27.06 -7.86 -3.42
C GLY A 644 27.43 -7.02 -2.19
N SER A 645 28.56 -6.32 -2.20
CA SER A 645 28.93 -5.35 -1.15
C SER A 645 27.96 -4.17 -1.10
N HIS A 646 27.52 -3.70 -2.28
CA HIS A 646 26.55 -2.61 -2.40
C HIS A 646 25.17 -3.04 -1.87
N VAL A 647 24.68 -4.19 -2.30
CA VAL A 647 23.42 -4.82 -1.84
C VAL A 647 23.44 -5.05 -0.32
N ALA A 648 24.47 -5.68 0.21
CA ALA A 648 24.61 -5.91 1.65
C ALA A 648 24.67 -4.60 2.45
N GLY A 649 25.32 -3.57 1.91
CA GLY A 649 25.35 -2.24 2.52
C GLY A 649 23.97 -1.59 2.59
N ILE A 650 23.10 -1.74 1.59
CA ILE A 650 21.73 -1.17 1.63
C ILE A 650 20.94 -1.79 2.79
N ILE A 651 21.14 -3.07 3.05
CA ILE A 651 20.48 -3.76 4.16
C ILE A 651 21.08 -3.32 5.50
N TRP A 652 22.40 -3.31 5.65
CA TRP A 652 23.04 -3.34 6.97
C TRP A 652 23.88 -2.10 7.36
N ASN A 653 24.11 -1.15 6.46
CA ASN A 653 25.07 -0.06 6.69
C ASN A 653 24.80 0.76 7.97
N ASN A 654 25.81 0.81 8.85
CA ASN A 654 25.76 1.48 10.16
C ASN A 654 26.24 2.94 10.15
N PHE A 655 26.67 3.48 9.01
CA PHE A 655 26.92 4.91 8.86
C PHE A 655 25.61 5.69 9.00
N ARG A 656 25.71 6.97 9.35
CA ARG A 656 24.56 7.83 9.58
C ARG A 656 24.53 9.01 8.63
N ASP A 657 23.33 9.44 8.30
CA ASP A 657 23.13 10.75 7.71
C ASP A 657 23.34 11.87 8.75
N TYR A 658 24.00 12.95 8.37
CA TYR A 658 24.34 14.09 9.23
C TYR A 658 23.11 14.90 9.62
N ASN A 659 22.20 15.14 8.67
CA ASN A 659 21.05 16.03 8.87
C ASN A 659 19.97 15.37 9.72
N THR A 660 19.77 14.06 9.53
CA THR A 660 18.68 13.30 10.14
C THR A 660 19.15 12.38 11.26
N GLY A 661 20.44 12.03 11.32
CA GLY A 661 20.99 11.04 12.26
C GLY A 661 20.60 9.59 11.94
N VAL A 662 19.86 9.35 10.86
CA VAL A 662 19.33 8.04 10.46
C VAL A 662 20.43 7.15 9.89
N TYR A 663 20.33 5.84 10.12
CA TYR A 663 21.24 4.87 9.52
C TYR A 663 21.11 4.81 8.00
N MET A 664 22.21 4.63 7.29
CA MET A 664 22.20 4.40 5.84
C MET A 664 21.53 3.08 5.47
N GLY A 665 21.73 2.03 6.27
CA GLY A 665 21.12 0.73 6.07
C GLY A 665 19.68 0.66 6.58
N ILE A 666 18.84 -0.13 5.91
CA ILE A 666 17.44 -0.33 6.28
C ILE A 666 17.29 -1.14 7.58
N ALA A 667 18.10 -2.17 7.78
CA ALA A 667 18.15 -3.04 8.95
C ALA A 667 19.59 -3.10 9.53
N PRO A 668 20.07 -2.00 10.15
CA PRO A 668 21.49 -1.82 10.49
C PRO A 668 22.02 -2.81 11.55
N LYS A 669 21.16 -3.58 12.22
CA LYS A 669 21.57 -4.63 13.17
C LYS A 669 21.21 -6.05 12.73
N ALA A 670 20.75 -6.24 11.49
CA ALA A 670 20.65 -7.58 10.91
C ALA A 670 22.03 -8.25 10.83
N ASN A 671 22.07 -9.57 10.85
CA ASN A 671 23.28 -10.28 10.48
C ASN A 671 23.31 -10.48 8.97
N ILE A 672 24.49 -10.38 8.36
CA ILE A 672 24.70 -10.64 6.93
C ILE A 672 25.48 -11.94 6.76
N LEU A 673 24.90 -12.85 5.99
CA LEU A 673 25.58 -14.02 5.44
C LEU A 673 25.79 -13.79 3.95
N SER A 674 27.04 -13.69 3.51
CA SER A 674 27.37 -13.57 2.09
C SER A 674 27.38 -14.95 1.45
N VAL A 675 26.64 -15.13 0.36
CA VAL A 675 26.58 -16.36 -0.43
C VAL A 675 27.01 -16.01 -1.84
N ARG A 676 28.31 -16.17 -2.11
CA ARG A 676 28.92 -15.81 -3.39
C ARG A 676 28.67 -16.91 -4.42
N VAL A 677 27.85 -16.58 -5.42
CA VAL A 677 27.45 -17.45 -6.54
C VAL A 677 27.68 -16.79 -7.89
N LEU A 678 28.08 -15.51 -7.89
CA LEU A 678 28.45 -14.75 -9.08
C LEU A 678 29.96 -14.41 -9.03
N ASP A 679 30.61 -14.55 -10.17
CA ASP A 679 32.05 -14.41 -10.34
C ASP A 679 32.53 -12.94 -10.35
N ASP A 680 33.84 -12.76 -10.62
CA ASP A 680 34.48 -11.43 -10.72
C ASP A 680 33.94 -10.58 -11.89
N ASN A 681 33.07 -11.13 -12.74
CA ASN A 681 32.38 -10.46 -13.84
C ASN A 681 30.88 -10.28 -13.60
N GLY A 682 30.38 -10.61 -12.40
CA GLY A 682 28.96 -10.53 -12.07
C GLY A 682 28.12 -11.62 -12.73
N GLN A 683 28.74 -12.74 -13.13
CA GLN A 683 28.08 -13.85 -13.84
C GLN A 683 28.15 -15.15 -13.03
N GLY A 684 27.14 -15.98 -13.14
CA GLY A 684 27.11 -17.32 -12.55
C GLY A 684 26.17 -18.22 -13.34
N THR A 685 25.86 -19.40 -12.80
CA THR A 685 24.93 -20.35 -13.40
C THR A 685 23.82 -20.73 -12.43
N TYR A 686 22.73 -21.33 -12.95
CA TYR A 686 21.66 -21.86 -12.10
C TYR A 686 22.22 -22.85 -11.08
N GLU A 687 23.16 -23.69 -11.49
CA GLU A 687 23.85 -24.63 -10.62
C GLU A 687 24.51 -23.94 -9.42
N ASP A 688 25.29 -22.88 -9.64
CA ASP A 688 25.96 -22.13 -8.56
C ASP A 688 24.95 -21.52 -7.58
N VAL A 689 23.88 -20.92 -8.12
CA VAL A 689 22.83 -20.30 -7.30
C VAL A 689 22.09 -21.34 -6.48
N ILE A 690 21.71 -22.47 -7.08
CA ILE A 690 21.00 -23.54 -6.38
C ILE A 690 21.88 -24.12 -5.28
N GLU A 691 23.18 -24.36 -5.50
CA GLU A 691 24.09 -24.79 -4.43
C GLU A 691 24.13 -23.78 -3.27
N GLY A 692 24.15 -22.47 -3.57
CA GLY A 692 24.02 -21.42 -2.58
C GLY A 692 22.69 -21.47 -1.80
N VAL A 693 21.57 -21.68 -2.48
CA VAL A 693 20.24 -21.82 -1.86
C VAL A 693 20.21 -23.06 -0.95
N GLN A 694 20.80 -24.18 -1.38
CA GLN A 694 20.90 -25.40 -0.55
C GLN A 694 21.65 -25.14 0.75
N PHE A 695 22.77 -24.42 0.68
CA PHE A 695 23.52 -24.06 1.88
C PHE A 695 22.69 -23.20 2.83
N VAL A 696 21.95 -22.23 2.30
CA VAL A 696 21.05 -21.37 3.08
C VAL A 696 19.98 -22.21 3.78
N VAL A 697 19.31 -23.12 3.07
CA VAL A 697 18.28 -23.99 3.65
C VAL A 697 18.85 -24.92 4.71
N GLU A 698 19.98 -25.57 4.43
CA GLU A 698 20.64 -26.51 5.35
C GLU A 698 21.10 -25.82 6.65
N ASN A 699 21.54 -24.55 6.56
CA ASN A 699 22.11 -23.82 7.69
C ASN A 699 21.16 -22.79 8.31
N LYS A 700 19.89 -22.76 7.91
CA LYS A 700 18.93 -21.74 8.35
C LYS A 700 18.81 -21.67 9.88
N ASP A 701 18.77 -22.81 10.56
CA ASP A 701 18.60 -22.87 12.02
C ASP A 701 19.92 -22.56 12.75
N VAL A 702 21.06 -22.84 12.12
CA VAL A 702 22.39 -22.60 12.70
C VAL A 702 22.67 -21.11 12.79
N TYR A 703 22.36 -20.37 11.71
CA TYR A 703 22.63 -18.93 11.63
C TYR A 703 21.38 -18.06 11.79
N ASN A 704 20.22 -18.65 12.10
CA ASN A 704 18.92 -17.97 12.13
C ASN A 704 18.63 -17.19 10.83
N ILE A 705 18.88 -17.83 9.68
CA ILE A 705 18.59 -17.28 8.36
C ILE A 705 17.08 -17.29 8.17
N ARG A 706 16.51 -16.10 8.02
CA ARG A 706 15.07 -15.92 7.83
C ARG A 706 14.73 -15.20 6.53
N VAL A 707 15.71 -14.53 5.93
CA VAL A 707 15.55 -13.75 4.69
C VAL A 707 16.64 -14.14 3.72
N MET A 708 16.29 -14.34 2.46
CA MET A 708 17.22 -14.59 1.37
C MET A 708 16.98 -13.56 0.27
N ASN A 709 18.01 -12.76 -0.01
CA ASN A 709 18.01 -11.70 -1.00
C ASN A 709 18.68 -12.20 -2.28
N LEU A 710 17.93 -12.24 -3.38
CA LEU A 710 18.39 -12.64 -4.71
C LEU A 710 18.33 -11.43 -5.65
N SER A 711 19.43 -10.67 -5.65
CA SER A 711 19.61 -9.48 -6.50
C SER A 711 20.27 -9.86 -7.84
N LEU A 712 19.74 -10.90 -8.48
CA LEU A 712 20.24 -11.49 -9.72
C LEU A 712 19.08 -11.77 -10.68
N SER A 713 19.41 -11.97 -11.96
CA SER A 713 18.43 -12.24 -13.02
C SER A 713 18.91 -13.33 -13.97
N GLY A 714 17.99 -14.23 -14.31
CA GLY A 714 18.09 -15.19 -15.41
C GLY A 714 16.91 -15.04 -16.37
N GLU A 715 17.08 -15.48 -17.61
CA GLU A 715 16.00 -15.38 -18.61
C GLU A 715 14.85 -16.34 -18.27
N ALA A 716 13.61 -15.85 -18.30
CA ALA A 716 12.42 -16.67 -18.08
C ALA A 716 11.99 -17.37 -19.38
N THR A 717 12.56 -18.55 -19.63
CA THR A 717 12.31 -19.37 -20.84
C THR A 717 11.45 -20.61 -20.58
N THR A 718 11.34 -21.05 -19.32
CA THR A 718 10.57 -22.23 -18.93
C THR A 718 9.51 -21.89 -17.88
N PRO A 719 8.40 -22.67 -17.79
CA PRO A 719 7.38 -22.47 -16.76
C PRO A 719 7.96 -22.59 -15.35
N TYR A 720 7.47 -21.77 -14.40
CA TYR A 720 8.07 -21.66 -13.07
C TYR A 720 8.23 -23.01 -12.33
N PHE A 721 7.24 -23.90 -12.42
CA PHE A 721 7.22 -25.20 -11.72
C PHE A 721 8.18 -26.24 -12.31
N VAL A 722 8.76 -25.99 -13.49
CA VAL A 722 9.81 -26.83 -14.10
C VAL A 722 11.19 -26.20 -13.98
N ASP A 723 11.25 -24.87 -13.94
CA ASP A 723 12.50 -24.12 -13.84
C ASP A 723 13.26 -24.50 -12.56
N PRO A 724 14.50 -25.03 -12.67
CA PRO A 724 15.22 -25.53 -11.50
C PRO A 724 15.52 -24.46 -10.45
N LEU A 725 15.73 -23.20 -10.86
CA LEU A 725 16.02 -22.12 -9.92
C LEU A 725 14.75 -21.66 -9.21
N ASN A 726 13.61 -21.56 -9.91
CA ASN A 726 12.32 -21.30 -9.27
C ASN A 726 11.97 -22.39 -8.25
N ARG A 727 12.08 -23.67 -8.63
CA ARG A 727 11.87 -24.79 -7.69
C ARG A 727 12.79 -24.72 -6.46
N ALA A 728 14.02 -24.24 -6.61
CA ALA A 728 14.94 -24.10 -5.48
C ALA A 728 14.51 -22.98 -4.51
N VAL A 729 14.00 -21.85 -5.03
CA VAL A 729 13.48 -20.78 -4.17
C VAL A 729 12.13 -21.13 -3.55
N GLU A 730 11.28 -21.89 -4.24
CA GLU A 730 10.07 -22.50 -3.66
C GLU A 730 10.42 -23.42 -2.49
N ALA A 731 11.43 -24.27 -2.66
CA ALA A 731 11.90 -25.15 -1.60
C ALA A 731 12.44 -24.35 -0.39
N ALA A 732 13.11 -23.21 -0.62
CA ALA A 732 13.51 -22.31 0.45
C ALA A 732 12.31 -21.64 1.14
N TRP A 733 11.31 -21.21 0.37
CA TRP A 733 10.04 -20.65 0.87
C TRP A 733 9.30 -21.66 1.77
N ALA A 734 9.17 -22.90 1.30
CA ALA A 734 8.58 -24.01 2.03
C ALA A 734 9.32 -24.34 3.34
N ASN A 735 10.62 -24.02 3.42
CA ASN A 735 11.44 -24.16 4.63
C ASN A 735 11.37 -22.93 5.56
N GLY A 736 10.43 -22.01 5.33
CA GLY A 736 10.17 -20.86 6.20
C GLY A 736 11.13 -19.69 6.00
N ILE A 737 11.88 -19.66 4.90
CA ILE A 737 12.78 -18.57 4.53
C ILE A 737 12.02 -17.61 3.61
N VAL A 738 11.99 -16.33 3.96
CA VAL A 738 11.40 -15.31 3.09
C VAL A 738 12.36 -15.03 1.95
N VAL A 739 11.95 -15.33 0.73
CA VAL A 739 12.73 -15.06 -0.48
C VAL A 739 12.27 -13.74 -1.10
N VAL A 740 13.24 -12.85 -1.33
CA VAL A 740 13.03 -11.55 -1.98
C VAL A 740 13.91 -11.51 -3.24
N ALA A 741 13.28 -11.39 -4.40
CA ALA A 741 13.90 -11.47 -5.71
C ALA A 741 13.68 -10.19 -6.52
N ALA A 742 14.69 -9.83 -7.31
CA ALA A 742 14.60 -8.73 -8.26
C ALA A 742 13.63 -9.06 -9.40
N ALA A 743 12.80 -8.10 -9.82
CA ALA A 743 11.94 -8.26 -10.99
C ALA A 743 12.76 -8.42 -12.29
N GLY A 744 13.94 -7.80 -12.35
CA GLY A 744 14.79 -7.72 -13.54
C GLY A 744 14.87 -6.30 -14.10
N ASN A 745 15.82 -6.09 -15.01
CA ASN A 745 16.08 -4.79 -15.63
C ASN A 745 15.94 -4.80 -17.16
N SER A 746 15.05 -5.66 -17.66
CA SER A 746 14.74 -5.79 -19.10
C SER A 746 13.40 -5.13 -19.46
N GLY A 747 12.90 -4.27 -18.56
CA GLY A 747 11.65 -3.56 -18.72
C GLY A 747 11.71 -2.39 -19.71
N PRO A 748 10.59 -1.64 -19.83
CA PRO A 748 9.39 -1.71 -18.99
C PRO A 748 8.29 -2.55 -19.65
N GLY A 749 8.61 -3.27 -20.74
CA GLY A 749 7.65 -4.03 -21.52
C GLY A 749 6.94 -5.12 -20.72
N ALA A 750 5.74 -5.49 -21.15
CA ALA A 750 5.01 -6.62 -20.59
C ALA A 750 5.82 -7.93 -20.73
N GLU A 751 5.60 -8.88 -19.82
CA GLU A 751 6.28 -10.19 -19.82
C GLU A 751 7.82 -10.11 -19.67
N SER A 752 8.33 -9.03 -19.10
CA SER A 752 9.78 -8.80 -18.93
C SER A 752 10.34 -9.23 -17.57
N VAL A 753 9.51 -9.77 -16.67
CA VAL A 753 9.95 -10.28 -15.36
C VAL A 753 10.85 -11.51 -15.53
N THR A 754 11.98 -11.50 -14.84
CA THR A 754 13.08 -12.48 -14.96
C THR A 754 13.07 -13.52 -13.85
N VAL A 755 13.82 -14.61 -14.01
CA VAL A 755 14.01 -15.65 -12.97
C VAL A 755 15.00 -15.15 -11.91
N PRO A 756 14.74 -15.32 -10.58
CA PRO A 756 13.59 -16.01 -9.98
C PRO A 756 12.40 -15.08 -9.63
N GLY A 757 12.41 -13.83 -10.05
CA GLY A 757 11.30 -12.89 -9.82
C GLY A 757 9.99 -13.27 -10.52
N ASN A 758 10.00 -14.17 -11.50
CA ASN A 758 8.79 -14.68 -12.16
C ASN A 758 8.05 -15.73 -11.32
N ASP A 759 8.69 -16.27 -10.29
CA ASP A 759 8.08 -17.25 -9.40
C ASP A 759 6.87 -16.67 -8.65
N PRO A 760 5.73 -17.37 -8.62
CA PRO A 760 4.51 -16.85 -8.03
C PRO A 760 4.55 -16.80 -6.50
N TYR A 761 5.35 -17.64 -5.83
CA TYR A 761 5.39 -17.72 -4.37
C TYR A 761 6.20 -16.59 -3.76
N VAL A 762 7.40 -16.34 -4.29
CA VAL A 762 8.36 -15.39 -3.70
C VAL A 762 7.90 -13.94 -3.80
N ILE A 763 8.60 -13.05 -3.08
CA ILE A 763 8.41 -11.61 -3.17
C ILE A 763 9.27 -11.06 -4.31
N THR A 764 8.62 -10.50 -5.32
CA THR A 764 9.25 -9.89 -6.50
C THR A 764 9.19 -8.38 -6.38
N VAL A 765 10.35 -7.74 -6.50
CA VAL A 765 10.48 -6.29 -6.25
C VAL A 765 10.86 -5.54 -7.53
N GLY A 766 10.00 -4.62 -7.95
CA GLY A 766 10.29 -3.64 -8.99
C GLY A 766 10.89 -2.36 -8.42
N SER A 767 11.39 -1.48 -9.30
CA SER A 767 12.08 -0.26 -8.89
C SER A 767 11.25 1.00 -9.09
N VAL A 768 11.47 1.99 -8.22
CA VAL A 768 11.05 3.38 -8.41
C VAL A 768 12.28 4.30 -8.44
N ASN A 769 12.20 5.35 -9.25
CA ASN A 769 13.11 6.48 -9.19
C ASN A 769 12.53 7.52 -8.25
N SER A 770 13.21 7.74 -7.13
CA SER A 770 12.76 8.66 -6.08
C SER A 770 13.19 10.13 -6.33
N ASN A 771 13.67 10.46 -7.53
CA ASN A 771 14.12 11.79 -7.98
C ASN A 771 15.01 12.59 -7.02
N ARG A 772 15.72 11.90 -6.12
CA ARG A 772 16.53 12.48 -5.03
C ARG A 772 15.72 13.39 -4.07
N THR A 773 14.43 13.13 -3.96
CA THR A 773 13.45 13.81 -3.12
C THR A 773 12.94 12.81 -2.06
N PRO A 774 13.82 12.32 -1.15
CA PRO A 774 13.47 11.28 -0.18
C PRO A 774 12.21 11.66 0.58
N GLY A 775 11.22 10.77 0.60
CA GLY A 775 9.96 10.98 1.29
C GLY A 775 9.09 12.08 0.69
N TYR A 776 9.28 12.44 -0.58
CA TYR A 776 8.34 13.17 -1.44
C TYR A 776 8.14 12.35 -2.71
N TRP A 777 7.11 11.49 -2.77
CA TRP A 777 6.95 10.56 -3.89
C TRP A 777 6.17 11.13 -5.08
N ALA A 778 5.77 12.40 -5.02
CA ALA A 778 4.81 12.95 -5.98
C ALA A 778 5.48 13.24 -7.34
N ASP A 779 6.82 13.29 -7.34
CA ASP A 779 7.65 13.34 -8.52
C ASP A 779 8.30 11.98 -8.84
N ASP A 780 8.01 10.90 -8.10
CA ASP A 780 8.58 9.58 -8.37
C ASP A 780 8.12 9.03 -9.73
N THR A 781 9.01 8.33 -10.41
CA THR A 781 8.70 7.68 -11.69
C THR A 781 9.08 6.20 -11.68
N LEU A 782 8.37 5.39 -12.48
CA LEU A 782 8.81 4.04 -12.79
C LEU A 782 10.00 4.11 -13.78
N PRO A 783 11.18 3.59 -13.42
CA PRO A 783 12.31 3.59 -14.33
C PRO A 783 12.02 2.75 -15.55
N THR A 784 12.41 3.24 -16.72
CA THR A 784 12.20 2.56 -18.01
C THR A 784 12.85 1.18 -18.08
N TRP A 785 13.82 0.85 -17.24
CA TRP A 785 14.46 -0.45 -17.23
C TRP A 785 13.82 -1.45 -16.26
N SER A 786 12.98 -1.03 -15.31
CA SER A 786 12.39 -1.95 -14.33
C SER A 786 11.43 -2.92 -15.02
N SER A 787 11.70 -4.22 -14.92
CA SER A 787 10.82 -5.25 -15.51
C SER A 787 9.40 -5.17 -14.94
N ALA A 788 8.42 -5.46 -15.80
CA ALA A 788 6.99 -5.39 -15.54
C ALA A 788 6.29 -6.67 -16.01
N GLY A 789 5.19 -6.99 -15.34
CA GLY A 789 4.37 -8.17 -15.59
C GLY A 789 3.49 -8.08 -16.84
N PRO A 790 2.51 -8.99 -16.98
CA PRO A 790 2.40 -10.20 -16.17
C PRO A 790 3.63 -11.08 -16.38
N THR A 791 3.82 -12.12 -15.57
CA THR A 791 4.76 -13.18 -15.95
C THR A 791 4.22 -13.92 -17.17
N LYS A 792 5.08 -14.63 -17.90
CA LYS A 792 4.65 -15.51 -19.01
C LYS A 792 3.64 -16.58 -18.57
N ASP A 793 3.66 -16.95 -17.29
CA ASP A 793 2.75 -17.91 -16.66
C ASP A 793 1.43 -17.27 -16.18
N GLY A 794 1.21 -15.97 -16.41
CA GLY A 794 -0.06 -15.28 -16.15
C GLY A 794 -0.20 -14.69 -14.73
N PHE A 795 0.90 -14.43 -14.02
CA PHE A 795 0.86 -13.81 -12.69
C PHE A 795 1.09 -12.30 -12.74
N VAL A 796 0.41 -11.56 -11.84
CA VAL A 796 0.69 -10.15 -11.61
C VAL A 796 2.03 -10.03 -10.90
N LYS A 797 2.99 -9.34 -11.52
CA LYS A 797 4.32 -9.02 -10.98
C LYS A 797 4.75 -7.64 -11.48
N PRO A 798 5.62 -6.89 -10.76
CA PRO A 798 6.17 -7.22 -9.43
C PRO A 798 5.08 -7.27 -8.36
N ASP A 799 5.38 -7.82 -7.17
CA ASP A 799 4.43 -7.79 -6.05
C ASP A 799 4.37 -6.40 -5.41
N VAL A 800 5.53 -5.74 -5.29
CA VAL A 800 5.70 -4.41 -4.69
C VAL A 800 6.83 -3.65 -5.39
N LEU A 801 6.88 -2.34 -5.16
CA LEU A 801 7.96 -1.45 -5.60
C LEU A 801 8.79 -0.94 -4.42
N ALA A 802 10.07 -0.70 -4.65
CA ALA A 802 10.96 -0.04 -3.70
C ALA A 802 12.02 0.82 -4.41
N PRO A 803 12.60 1.84 -3.75
CA PRO A 803 13.65 2.67 -4.35
C PRO A 803 14.82 1.85 -4.86
N GLY A 804 15.14 2.03 -6.15
CA GLY A 804 16.25 1.34 -6.80
C GLY A 804 17.06 2.20 -7.74
N THR A 805 16.80 3.50 -7.82
CA THR A 805 17.55 4.45 -8.65
C THR A 805 18.45 5.32 -7.76
N GLN A 806 19.71 5.47 -8.18
CA GLN A 806 20.69 6.36 -7.56
C GLN A 806 20.93 6.08 -6.08
N ILE A 807 20.92 4.80 -5.71
CA ILE A 807 21.08 4.33 -4.35
C ILE A 807 22.56 4.33 -3.99
N VAL A 808 22.92 5.02 -2.91
CA VAL A 808 24.30 5.10 -2.43
C VAL A 808 24.55 4.06 -1.34
N SER A 809 25.55 3.21 -1.53
CA SER A 809 25.94 2.16 -0.59
C SER A 809 27.43 1.82 -0.71
N PHE A 810 27.89 0.84 0.07
CA PHE A 810 29.30 0.44 0.13
C PHE A 810 29.78 -0.17 -1.18
N MET A 811 30.90 0.31 -1.69
CA MET A 811 31.68 -0.38 -2.71
C MET A 811 33.13 0.08 -2.62
N TYR A 812 34.07 -0.85 -2.81
CA TYR A 812 35.48 -0.56 -2.65
C TYR A 812 36.06 0.22 -3.83
N ASN A 813 36.58 1.40 -3.53
CA ASN A 813 37.30 2.24 -4.47
C ASN A 813 38.65 2.67 -3.91
N ASP A 814 39.72 2.10 -4.46
CA ASP A 814 41.09 2.55 -4.25
C ASP A 814 41.46 3.65 -5.27
N HIS A 815 41.48 4.90 -4.81
CA HIS A 815 41.85 6.04 -5.64
C HIS A 815 43.34 6.06 -6.04
N ASP A 816 44.21 5.42 -5.26
CA ASP A 816 45.64 5.36 -5.52
C ASP A 816 45.97 4.23 -6.50
N ASN A 817 45.15 3.16 -6.51
CA ASN A 817 45.29 2.04 -7.42
C ASN A 817 43.94 1.50 -7.91
N MET A 818 43.37 2.16 -8.92
CA MET A 818 42.07 1.80 -9.51
C MET A 818 41.98 0.33 -9.96
N ALA A 819 43.09 -0.33 -10.28
CA ALA A 819 43.10 -1.74 -10.67
C ALA A 819 42.72 -2.70 -9.53
N GLU A 820 42.84 -2.26 -8.28
CA GLU A 820 42.44 -3.02 -7.08
C GLU A 820 41.01 -2.67 -6.63
N SER A 821 40.39 -1.63 -7.20
CA SER A 821 38.99 -1.29 -6.95
C SER A 821 38.05 -2.38 -7.47
N ALA A 822 36.82 -2.39 -6.97
CA ALA A 822 35.78 -3.25 -7.53
C ALA A 822 35.56 -2.97 -9.02
N LYS A 823 35.26 -3.99 -9.82
CA LYS A 823 35.13 -3.89 -11.29
C LYS A 823 34.13 -2.81 -11.71
N LEU A 824 32.99 -2.70 -11.03
CA LEU A 824 32.01 -1.65 -11.30
C LEU A 824 32.56 -0.23 -11.10
N VAL A 825 33.48 -0.03 -10.16
CA VAL A 825 34.17 1.25 -9.97
C VAL A 825 35.14 1.52 -11.11
N GLN A 826 35.81 0.49 -11.62
CA GLN A 826 36.71 0.62 -12.76
C GLN A 826 35.96 1.01 -14.04
N GLU A 827 34.76 0.44 -14.23
CA GLU A 827 33.91 0.68 -15.40
C GLU A 827 33.15 2.00 -15.29
N HIS A 828 32.76 2.42 -14.08
CA HIS A 828 31.95 3.61 -13.81
C HIS A 828 32.52 4.47 -12.67
N PRO A 829 33.74 5.04 -12.81
CA PRO A 829 34.37 5.83 -11.75
C PRO A 829 33.59 7.11 -11.42
N ASP A 830 32.73 7.59 -12.32
CA ASP A 830 31.86 8.75 -12.14
C ASP A 830 30.70 8.52 -11.17
N TYR A 831 30.41 7.28 -10.77
CA TYR A 831 29.42 6.97 -9.73
C TYR A 831 30.03 6.79 -8.35
N SER A 832 31.35 6.88 -8.25
CA SER A 832 32.03 6.89 -6.97
C SER A 832 31.71 8.17 -6.21
N ALA A 833 31.10 8.00 -5.05
CA ALA A 833 30.73 9.10 -4.16
C ALA A 833 31.85 9.38 -3.14
N SER A 834 32.65 8.36 -2.80
CA SER A 834 33.89 8.44 -2.00
C SER A 834 34.74 7.17 -2.18
N MET A 835 35.81 7.00 -1.40
CA MET A 835 36.62 5.76 -1.38
C MET A 835 35.84 4.49 -0.99
N SER A 836 34.67 4.66 -0.35
CA SER A 836 33.90 3.52 0.17
C SER A 836 32.42 3.57 -0.20
N LEU A 837 31.95 4.61 -0.89
CA LEU A 837 30.54 4.78 -1.24
C LEU A 837 30.39 4.96 -2.75
N PHE A 838 29.38 4.29 -3.31
CA PHE A 838 29.11 4.27 -4.73
C PHE A 838 27.61 4.30 -5.00
N ARG A 839 27.22 4.93 -6.10
CA ARG A 839 25.82 5.08 -6.51
C ARG A 839 25.45 4.05 -7.58
N MET A 840 24.36 3.31 -7.38
CA MET A 840 23.88 2.32 -8.36
C MET A 840 22.38 2.43 -8.65
N ASN A 841 22.01 1.91 -9.81
CA ASN A 841 20.63 1.70 -10.23
C ASN A 841 20.36 0.20 -10.38
N GLY A 842 19.14 -0.25 -10.10
CA GLY A 842 18.69 -1.59 -10.43
C GLY A 842 17.60 -2.12 -9.50
N THR A 843 16.84 -3.09 -9.98
CA THR A 843 15.91 -3.86 -9.13
C THR A 843 16.67 -4.63 -8.04
N SER A 844 17.98 -4.89 -8.21
CA SER A 844 18.88 -5.34 -7.14
C SER A 844 18.84 -4.47 -5.88
N MET A 845 18.84 -3.15 -6.05
CA MET A 845 18.84 -2.21 -4.93
C MET A 845 17.47 -2.19 -4.26
N SER A 846 16.38 -2.19 -5.04
CA SER A 846 15.01 -2.30 -4.53
C SER A 846 14.78 -3.58 -3.72
N THR A 847 15.34 -4.70 -4.20
CA THR A 847 15.33 -6.00 -3.52
C THR A 847 16.05 -5.91 -2.18
N ALA A 848 17.21 -5.26 -2.12
CA ALA A 848 17.96 -5.04 -0.88
C ALA A 848 17.19 -4.17 0.12
N VAL A 849 16.54 -3.09 -0.35
CA VAL A 849 15.69 -2.24 0.50
C VAL A 849 14.55 -3.08 1.11
N THR A 850 13.87 -3.88 0.29
CA THR A 850 12.77 -4.73 0.72
C THR A 850 13.23 -5.82 1.70
N SER A 851 14.36 -6.47 1.44
CA SER A 851 14.99 -7.44 2.35
C SER A 851 15.28 -6.84 3.73
N GLY A 852 15.73 -5.59 3.77
CA GLY A 852 15.88 -4.84 5.02
C GLY A 852 14.57 -4.64 5.76
N VAL A 853 13.50 -4.22 5.06
CA VAL A 853 12.16 -4.08 5.67
C VAL A 853 11.63 -5.41 6.19
N VAL A 854 11.83 -6.51 5.46
CA VAL A 854 11.48 -7.87 5.92
C VAL A 854 12.26 -8.23 7.19
N ALA A 855 13.55 -7.90 7.28
CA ALA A 855 14.34 -8.16 8.49
C ALA A 855 13.82 -7.35 9.70
N LEU A 856 13.41 -6.08 9.51
CA LEU A 856 12.73 -5.30 10.55
C LEU A 856 11.41 -5.95 10.97
N MET A 857 10.62 -6.42 10.00
CA MET A 857 9.34 -7.09 10.23
C MET A 857 9.50 -8.36 11.06
N LEU A 858 10.49 -9.20 10.73
CA LEU A 858 10.74 -10.48 11.42
C LEU A 858 11.41 -10.31 12.78
N GLN A 859 12.08 -9.18 13.05
CA GLN A 859 12.46 -8.84 14.42
C GLN A 859 11.21 -8.50 15.25
N ALA A 860 10.29 -7.72 14.67
CA ALA A 860 9.09 -7.27 15.35
C ALA A 860 8.05 -8.38 15.56
N HIS A 861 7.92 -9.27 14.59
CA HIS A 861 6.91 -10.34 14.50
C HIS A 861 7.60 -11.63 14.04
N SER A 862 8.32 -12.25 14.97
CA SER A 862 9.16 -13.43 14.70
C SER A 862 8.40 -14.67 14.24
N GLU A 863 7.09 -14.70 14.50
CA GLU A 863 6.14 -15.77 14.20
C GLU A 863 5.66 -15.78 12.74
N LEU A 864 5.85 -14.69 11.99
CA LEU A 864 5.33 -14.59 10.63
C LEU A 864 5.95 -15.64 9.71
N THR A 865 5.08 -16.30 8.94
CA THR A 865 5.46 -17.16 7.82
C THR A 865 5.82 -16.31 6.59
N PRO A 866 6.53 -16.87 5.60
CA PRO A 866 6.79 -16.19 4.34
C PRO A 866 5.53 -15.62 3.65
N ASP A 867 4.45 -16.40 3.59
CA ASP A 867 3.17 -15.94 3.02
C ASP A 867 2.58 -14.75 3.77
N GLN A 868 2.66 -14.76 5.10
CA GLN A 868 2.18 -13.63 5.92
C GLN A 868 3.05 -12.39 5.73
N VAL A 869 4.37 -12.54 5.58
CA VAL A 869 5.29 -11.43 5.26
C VAL A 869 4.95 -10.82 3.90
N LYS A 870 4.79 -11.64 2.86
CA LYS A 870 4.39 -11.17 1.52
C LYS A 870 3.03 -10.48 1.57
N HIS A 871 2.05 -11.09 2.23
CA HIS A 871 0.71 -10.51 2.39
C HIS A 871 0.79 -9.13 3.05
N ARG A 872 1.57 -9.03 4.13
CA ARG A 872 1.75 -7.80 4.88
C ARG A 872 2.43 -6.70 4.07
N LEU A 873 3.44 -7.04 3.28
CA LEU A 873 4.07 -6.09 2.35
C LEU A 873 3.08 -5.58 1.31
N MET A 874 2.31 -6.48 0.68
CA MET A 874 1.36 -6.10 -0.38
C MET A 874 0.20 -5.26 0.14
N ILE A 875 -0.43 -5.64 1.26
CA ILE A 875 -1.60 -4.90 1.78
C ILE A 875 -1.25 -3.52 2.35
N THR A 876 0.04 -3.31 2.69
CA THR A 876 0.55 -2.03 3.22
C THR A 876 1.27 -1.18 2.19
N ALA A 877 1.51 -1.72 1.01
CA ALA A 877 2.07 -0.98 -0.09
C ALA A 877 1.13 0.18 -0.48
N VAL A 878 1.73 1.30 -0.88
CA VAL A 878 1.02 2.52 -1.26
C VAL A 878 0.94 2.55 -2.79
N PRO A 879 -0.25 2.37 -3.37
CA PRO A 879 -0.41 2.36 -4.81
C PRO A 879 -0.31 3.77 -5.40
N ALA A 880 0.06 3.79 -6.67
CA ALA A 880 0.05 4.94 -7.53
C ALA A 880 -1.36 5.38 -7.86
N ILE A 881 -1.74 6.60 -7.48
CA ILE A 881 -3.06 7.15 -7.80
C ILE A 881 -2.99 8.56 -8.38
N THR A 882 -3.91 8.89 -9.27
CA THR A 882 -4.14 10.24 -9.78
C THR A 882 -4.89 11.09 -8.73
N ALA A 883 -4.98 12.40 -8.94
CA ALA A 883 -5.73 13.30 -8.05
C ALA A 883 -7.21 12.91 -7.86
N ASP A 884 -7.80 12.24 -8.85
CA ASP A 884 -9.19 11.76 -8.82
C ASP A 884 -9.32 10.34 -8.22
N GLY A 885 -8.23 9.76 -7.70
CA GLY A 885 -8.22 8.48 -6.98
C GLY A 885 -8.08 7.22 -7.84
N ASN A 886 -7.84 7.34 -9.15
CA ASN A 886 -7.64 6.21 -10.06
C ASN A 886 -6.19 5.74 -10.07
N LEU A 887 -5.92 4.46 -10.35
CA LEU A 887 -4.54 3.98 -10.44
C LEU A 887 -3.77 4.69 -11.57
N LEU A 888 -2.61 5.27 -11.25
CA LEU A 888 -1.74 5.93 -12.23
C LEU A 888 -0.99 4.91 -13.11
N HIS A 889 -0.68 3.74 -12.57
CA HIS A 889 -0.02 2.64 -13.28
C HIS A 889 -0.83 1.34 -13.16
N SER A 890 -0.75 0.48 -14.17
CA SER A 890 -1.35 -0.85 -14.09
C SER A 890 -0.79 -1.64 -12.90
N PRO A 891 -1.56 -2.50 -12.22
CA PRO A 891 -1.03 -3.49 -11.27
C PRO A 891 0.09 -4.36 -11.87
N LEU A 892 0.13 -4.54 -13.20
CA LEU A 892 1.19 -5.25 -13.91
C LEU A 892 2.52 -4.48 -13.97
N GLN A 893 2.51 -3.18 -13.69
CA GLN A 893 3.71 -2.34 -13.63
C GLN A 893 4.10 -2.02 -12.19
N GLN A 894 3.13 -1.74 -11.32
CA GLN A 894 3.37 -1.30 -9.95
C GLN A 894 3.12 -2.34 -8.85
N GLY A 895 2.57 -3.51 -9.19
CA GLY A 895 2.13 -4.47 -8.19
C GLY A 895 1.09 -3.88 -7.25
N ALA A 896 1.23 -4.15 -5.95
CA ALA A 896 0.44 -3.53 -4.90
C ALA A 896 0.83 -2.07 -4.60
N GLY A 897 1.91 -1.57 -5.22
CA GLY A 897 2.46 -0.23 -5.01
C GLY A 897 3.79 -0.26 -4.27
N ARG A 898 4.21 0.91 -3.80
CA ARG A 898 5.50 1.09 -3.12
C ARG A 898 5.46 0.72 -1.65
N ILE A 899 6.50 0.05 -1.16
CA ILE A 899 6.60 -0.34 0.24
C ILE A 899 6.68 0.86 1.20
N TRP A 900 6.06 0.72 2.36
CA TRP A 900 6.18 1.66 3.48
C TRP A 900 6.47 0.89 4.77
N ALA A 901 7.70 1.02 5.29
CA ALA A 901 8.18 0.20 6.40
C ALA A 901 7.37 0.35 7.70
N PRO A 902 6.94 1.55 8.13
CA PRO A 902 6.11 1.69 9.34
C PRO A 902 4.82 0.88 9.26
N ALA A 903 4.15 0.89 8.11
CA ALA A 903 2.93 0.11 7.90
C ALA A 903 3.22 -1.39 7.94
N ALA A 904 4.21 -1.83 7.16
CA ALA A 904 4.59 -3.23 7.05
C ALA A 904 5.07 -3.82 8.40
N VAL A 905 5.74 -3.04 9.25
CA VAL A 905 6.36 -3.52 10.49
C VAL A 905 5.49 -3.28 11.73
N LEU A 906 4.83 -2.13 11.84
CA LEU A 906 4.21 -1.69 13.11
C LEU A 906 2.69 -1.87 13.14
N ALA A 907 2.01 -1.87 12.00
CA ALA A 907 0.56 -1.90 11.97
C ALA A 907 0.00 -3.26 12.41
N ASN A 908 -1.12 -3.27 13.12
CA ASN A 908 -1.80 -4.51 13.45
C ASN A 908 -2.62 -5.00 12.26
N ILE A 909 -2.11 -6.00 11.53
CA ILE A 909 -2.73 -6.51 10.29
C ILE A 909 -3.27 -7.91 10.58
N PRO A 910 -4.52 -8.23 10.17
CA PRO A 910 -5.03 -9.58 10.28
C PRO A 910 -4.10 -10.60 9.61
N ASP A 911 -4.03 -11.81 10.17
CA ASP A 911 -3.32 -12.90 9.51
C ASP A 911 -3.91 -13.15 8.12
N GLY A 912 -3.06 -13.12 7.10
CA GLY A 912 -3.43 -13.38 5.71
C GLY A 912 -2.39 -14.23 5.00
N ASN A 913 -2.80 -14.85 3.89
CA ASN A 913 -1.93 -15.66 3.05
C ASN A 913 -1.89 -15.05 1.64
N ALA A 914 -0.72 -14.61 1.19
CA ALA A 914 -0.55 -14.01 -0.14
C ALA A 914 -0.72 -15.02 -1.29
N ASN A 915 -0.34 -16.27 -1.06
CA ASN A 915 -0.38 -17.35 -2.04
C ASN A 915 -1.60 -18.26 -1.81
N ALA A 916 -2.70 -17.69 -1.30
CA ALA A 916 -3.93 -18.42 -1.03
C ALA A 916 -4.50 -19.04 -2.33
N GLY A 917 -4.75 -20.35 -2.32
CA GLY A 917 -5.22 -21.10 -3.48
C GLY A 917 -4.12 -21.83 -4.26
N MET A 918 -2.86 -21.60 -3.91
CA MET A 918 -1.70 -22.35 -4.42
C MET A 918 -1.24 -23.39 -3.40
N ASP A 919 -0.61 -24.47 -3.86
CA ASP A 919 -0.08 -25.54 -3.01
C ASP A 919 1.39 -25.83 -3.37
N ILE A 920 2.28 -25.19 -2.61
CA ILE A 920 3.72 -25.31 -2.82
C ILE A 920 4.24 -26.74 -2.63
N GLN A 921 3.56 -27.56 -1.82
CA GLN A 921 3.95 -28.96 -1.64
C GLN A 921 3.53 -29.79 -2.85
N ALA A 922 2.38 -29.49 -3.46
CA ALA A 922 1.96 -30.11 -4.72
C ALA A 922 2.91 -29.74 -5.85
N ASP A 923 3.26 -28.46 -6.00
CA ASP A 923 4.18 -27.97 -7.03
C ASP A 923 5.58 -28.59 -6.91
N LEU A 924 6.12 -28.69 -5.69
CA LEU A 924 7.41 -29.34 -5.45
C LEU A 924 7.37 -30.86 -5.64
N ALA A 925 6.24 -31.51 -5.35
CA ALA A 925 6.09 -32.96 -5.44
C ALA A 925 5.79 -33.48 -6.85
N HIS A 926 5.18 -32.65 -7.71
CA HIS A 926 4.86 -32.99 -9.10
C HIS A 926 6.00 -32.54 -10.04
N GLY A 927 6.39 -33.41 -10.97
CA GLY A 927 7.23 -33.05 -12.11
C GLY A 927 6.34 -32.89 -13.36
N TRP A 928 6.91 -32.43 -14.48
CA TRP A 928 6.16 -32.33 -15.74
C TRP A 928 5.72 -33.70 -16.27
N LEU A 929 4.42 -33.93 -16.44
CA LEU A 929 3.85 -35.21 -16.88
C LEU A 929 2.81 -35.10 -18.01
N LEU A 930 3.14 -34.56 -19.20
CA LEU A 930 2.23 -34.67 -20.36
C LEU A 930 2.83 -35.14 -21.68
N ARG A 931 2.05 -36.03 -22.34
CA ARG A 931 2.11 -36.47 -23.74
C ARG A 931 0.67 -36.70 -24.25
N ASP A 932 0.44 -36.54 -25.56
CA ASP A 932 -0.79 -36.95 -26.24
C ASP A 932 -0.99 -38.49 -26.24
N GLU A 933 -2.11 -38.98 -26.78
CA GLU A 933 -2.42 -40.41 -26.91
C GLU A 933 -1.39 -41.24 -27.70
N ASN A 934 -0.52 -40.57 -28.46
CA ASN A 934 0.56 -41.15 -29.27
C ASN A 934 1.94 -40.96 -28.62
N GLY A 935 2.01 -40.28 -27.48
CA GLY A 935 3.25 -39.99 -26.80
C GLY A 935 3.95 -38.70 -27.25
N ASN A 936 3.35 -37.71 -27.89
CA ASN A 936 4.04 -36.45 -28.25
C ASN A 936 3.74 -35.33 -27.25
N PRO A 937 4.64 -34.35 -27.03
CA PRO A 937 4.28 -33.12 -26.33
C PRO A 937 3.10 -32.43 -27.03
N VAL A 938 2.12 -31.95 -26.26
CA VAL A 938 0.98 -31.20 -26.80
C VAL A 938 1.44 -29.76 -27.01
N LEU A 939 1.37 -29.27 -28.24
CA LEU A 939 1.75 -27.91 -28.62
C LEU A 939 0.52 -27.13 -29.12
N ASP A 940 0.46 -25.83 -28.86
CA ASP A 940 -0.52 -24.92 -29.45
C ASP A 940 -0.19 -24.65 -30.92
N GLU A 941 -1.08 -23.89 -31.57
CA GLU A 941 -0.93 -23.52 -32.98
C GLU A 941 0.29 -22.62 -33.28
N ASN A 942 0.97 -22.13 -32.23
CA ASN A 942 2.19 -21.33 -32.30
C ASN A 942 3.43 -22.11 -31.80
N GLU A 943 3.34 -23.44 -31.67
CA GLU A 943 4.39 -24.33 -31.15
C GLU A 943 4.76 -24.12 -29.67
N ASN A 944 3.91 -23.49 -28.87
CA ASN A 944 4.08 -23.42 -27.41
C ASN A 944 3.50 -24.66 -26.74
N TYR A 945 4.09 -25.13 -25.63
CA TYR A 945 3.52 -26.25 -24.88
C TYR A 945 2.11 -25.93 -24.36
N LEU A 946 1.11 -26.72 -24.75
CA LEU A 946 -0.22 -26.72 -24.14
C LEU A 946 -0.16 -27.48 -22.82
N LEU A 947 -0.35 -26.78 -21.71
CA LEU A 947 -0.69 -27.38 -20.43
C LEU A 947 -2.13 -27.92 -20.54
N ASP A 948 -2.35 -29.24 -20.45
CA ASP A 948 -3.71 -29.76 -20.40
C ASP A 948 -4.34 -29.49 -19.02
N GLU A 949 -5.68 -29.56 -18.93
CA GLU A 949 -6.44 -29.31 -17.69
C GLU A 949 -6.05 -30.23 -16.51
N ASN A 950 -5.46 -31.40 -16.77
CA ASN A 950 -5.01 -32.34 -15.74
C ASN A 950 -3.64 -31.96 -15.15
N GLU A 951 -2.76 -31.33 -15.91
CA GLU A 951 -1.47 -30.80 -15.40
C GLU A 951 -1.68 -29.46 -14.68
N LEU A 952 -2.56 -28.62 -15.21
CA LEU A 952 -3.06 -27.40 -14.54
C LEU A 952 -3.83 -27.70 -13.24
N ALA A 953 -4.28 -28.95 -13.04
CA ALA A 953 -4.87 -29.37 -11.77
C ALA A 953 -3.82 -29.50 -10.65
N TYR A 954 -2.54 -29.68 -10.99
CA TYR A 954 -1.43 -29.73 -10.03
C TYR A 954 -0.68 -28.41 -9.94
N HIS A 955 -0.51 -27.71 -11.07
CA HIS A 955 0.22 -26.46 -11.15
C HIS A 955 -0.71 -25.28 -11.38
N TYR A 956 -0.68 -24.31 -10.46
CA TYR A 956 -1.53 -23.14 -10.58
C TYR A 956 -1.04 -22.24 -11.72
N GLN A 957 -1.90 -22.00 -12.70
CA GLN A 957 -1.69 -20.95 -13.70
C GLN A 957 -2.28 -19.65 -13.20
N GLY A 958 -1.53 -18.56 -13.36
CA GLY A 958 -1.96 -17.26 -12.87
C GLY A 958 -3.28 -16.80 -13.54
N PRO A 959 -4.05 -15.93 -12.86
CA PRO A 959 -5.38 -15.54 -13.30
C PRO A 959 -5.35 -14.61 -14.53
N VAL A 960 -4.20 -14.03 -14.87
CA VAL A 960 -4.08 -13.08 -15.99
C VAL A 960 -4.13 -13.85 -17.30
N ARG A 961 -5.11 -13.49 -18.13
CA ARG A 961 -5.29 -13.97 -19.50
C ARG A 961 -4.87 -12.89 -20.48
N ARG A 962 -4.59 -13.30 -21.72
CA ARG A 962 -4.18 -12.43 -22.81
C ARG A 962 -5.11 -12.60 -24.01
N MET A 963 -5.52 -11.50 -24.63
CA MET A 963 -6.29 -11.49 -25.88
C MET A 963 -5.62 -10.54 -26.87
N MET A 964 -5.53 -10.95 -28.14
CA MET A 964 -4.99 -10.08 -29.20
C MET A 964 -6.09 -9.16 -29.74
N SER A 965 -5.73 -7.93 -30.12
CA SER A 965 -6.61 -7.01 -30.82
C SER A 965 -6.96 -7.53 -32.22
N ALA A 966 -8.11 -7.12 -32.75
CA ALA A 966 -8.58 -7.56 -34.06
C ALA A 966 -7.64 -7.19 -35.23
N ASP A 967 -6.80 -6.16 -35.05
CA ASP A 967 -5.78 -5.72 -36.00
C ASP A 967 -4.38 -6.35 -35.77
N GLY A 968 -4.25 -7.19 -34.73
CA GLY A 968 -3.00 -7.86 -34.36
C GLY A 968 -1.89 -6.96 -33.80
N GLN A 969 -2.19 -5.69 -33.49
CA GLN A 969 -1.18 -4.72 -33.05
C GLN A 969 -1.00 -4.68 -31.52
N ALA A 970 -1.97 -5.16 -30.75
CA ALA A 970 -1.95 -5.07 -29.29
C ALA A 970 -2.41 -6.35 -28.59
N TYR A 971 -1.88 -6.58 -27.39
CA TYR A 971 -2.34 -7.56 -26.43
C TYR A 971 -3.08 -6.86 -25.28
N LEU A 972 -4.32 -7.28 -25.01
CA LEU A 972 -5.06 -6.97 -23.81
C LEU A 972 -4.76 -8.03 -22.75
N TYR A 973 -4.30 -7.61 -21.58
CA TYR A 973 -4.17 -8.44 -20.39
C TYR A 973 -5.36 -8.19 -19.46
N TYR A 974 -6.03 -9.26 -19.04
CA TYR A 974 -7.27 -9.17 -18.28
C TYR A 974 -7.44 -10.32 -17.29
N VAL A 975 -8.34 -10.14 -16.32
CA VAL A 975 -8.81 -11.19 -15.41
C VAL A 975 -10.32 -11.29 -15.48
N GLU A 976 -10.87 -12.46 -15.21
CA GLU A 976 -12.32 -12.66 -15.05
C GLU A 976 -12.65 -12.65 -13.55
N ASN A 977 -13.60 -11.80 -13.14
CA ASN A 977 -14.05 -11.75 -11.75
C ASN A 977 -15.04 -12.89 -11.45
N THR A 978 -15.45 -13.03 -10.18
CA THR A 978 -16.37 -14.10 -9.73
C THR A 978 -17.77 -14.05 -10.36
N GLU A 979 -18.14 -12.92 -10.97
CA GLU A 979 -19.42 -12.72 -11.67
C GLU A 979 -19.31 -12.98 -13.18
N GLY A 980 -18.13 -13.41 -13.65
CA GLY A 980 -17.84 -13.63 -15.07
C GLY A 980 -17.56 -12.35 -15.86
N GLN A 981 -17.31 -11.22 -15.17
CA GLN A 981 -16.99 -9.95 -15.82
C GLN A 981 -15.48 -9.83 -16.02
N LEU A 982 -15.09 -9.30 -17.18
CA LEU A 982 -13.69 -9.06 -17.50
C LEU A 982 -13.22 -7.73 -16.88
N VAL A 983 -12.06 -7.77 -16.24
CA VAL A 983 -11.35 -6.60 -15.75
C VAL A 983 -10.06 -6.48 -16.53
N ALA A 984 -9.98 -5.46 -17.39
CA ALA A 984 -8.77 -5.11 -18.11
C ALA A 984 -7.71 -4.63 -17.11
N LEU A 985 -6.53 -5.25 -17.16
CA LEU A 985 -5.38 -4.88 -16.33
C LEU A 985 -4.39 -4.00 -17.09
N GLY A 986 -4.28 -4.15 -18.40
CA GLY A 986 -3.43 -3.30 -19.24
C GLY A 986 -3.38 -3.74 -20.69
N VAL A 987 -2.83 -2.89 -21.56
CA VAL A 987 -2.67 -3.16 -22.99
C VAL A 987 -1.21 -2.92 -23.39
N ALA A 988 -0.62 -3.83 -24.15
CA ALA A 988 0.74 -3.71 -24.66
C ALA A 988 0.83 -3.95 -26.16
N ASN A 989 1.83 -3.38 -26.83
CA ASN A 989 2.10 -3.62 -28.24
C ASN A 989 2.58 -5.07 -28.47
N THR A 990 2.18 -5.70 -29.58
CA THR A 990 2.59 -7.09 -29.90
C THR A 990 4.03 -7.20 -30.39
N THR A 991 4.64 -6.12 -30.85
CA THR A 991 5.98 -6.11 -31.48
C THR A 991 7.10 -5.91 -30.46
N ASP A 992 6.96 -4.91 -29.58
CA ASP A 992 8.00 -4.53 -28.61
C ASP A 992 7.54 -4.67 -27.15
N MET A 993 6.32 -5.16 -26.93
CA MET A 993 5.71 -5.34 -25.61
C MET A 993 5.58 -4.05 -24.79
N SER A 994 5.70 -2.87 -25.40
CA SER A 994 5.54 -1.58 -24.71
C SER A 994 4.10 -1.35 -24.27
N TRP A 995 3.91 -0.76 -23.09
CA TRP A 995 2.58 -0.45 -22.55
C TRP A 995 1.94 0.73 -23.29
N LEU A 996 0.66 0.57 -23.62
CA LEU A 996 -0.17 1.61 -24.21
C LEU A 996 -1.00 2.32 -23.14
N ASN A 997 -1.06 3.65 -23.20
CA ASN A 997 -1.95 4.44 -22.35
C ASN A 997 -3.37 4.50 -22.92
N TYR A 998 -4.31 5.04 -22.15
CA TYR A 998 -5.71 5.17 -22.54
C TYR A 998 -5.90 5.87 -23.88
N ASP A 999 -5.25 7.02 -24.05
CA ASP A 999 -5.39 7.86 -25.23
C ASP A 999 -4.93 7.09 -26.47
N ALA A 1000 -3.82 6.36 -26.39
CA ALA A 1000 -3.34 5.53 -27.49
C ALA A 1000 -4.31 4.40 -27.86
N VAL A 1001 -4.93 3.74 -26.87
CA VAL A 1001 -5.90 2.66 -27.12
C VAL A 1001 -7.20 3.22 -27.73
N THR A 1002 -7.63 4.39 -27.26
CA THR A 1002 -8.87 5.05 -27.69
C THR A 1002 -8.74 5.71 -29.06
N GLU A 1003 -7.67 6.45 -29.32
CA GLU A 1003 -7.38 7.06 -30.62
C GLU A 1003 -7.24 6.01 -31.72
N ALA A 1004 -6.67 4.85 -31.40
CA ALA A 1004 -6.55 3.72 -32.33
C ALA A 1004 -7.87 2.95 -32.53
N ASN A 1005 -8.92 3.25 -31.76
CA ASN A 1005 -10.22 2.57 -31.77
C ASN A 1005 -10.06 1.03 -31.72
N MET A 1006 -9.17 0.57 -30.83
CA MET A 1006 -8.82 -0.84 -30.73
C MET A 1006 -10.03 -1.65 -30.28
N SER A 1007 -10.20 -2.82 -30.89
CA SER A 1007 -11.21 -3.80 -30.48
C SER A 1007 -10.56 -5.15 -30.22
N PHE A 1008 -11.07 -5.84 -29.21
CA PHE A 1008 -10.61 -7.16 -28.79
C PHE A 1008 -11.79 -8.13 -28.91
N SER A 1009 -11.60 -9.24 -29.61
CA SER A 1009 -12.64 -10.26 -29.79
C SER A 1009 -12.08 -11.66 -30.01
N ASP A 1010 -12.62 -12.66 -29.32
CA ASP A 1010 -12.27 -14.09 -29.51
C ASP A 1010 -13.42 -14.93 -30.13
N GLY A 1011 -14.46 -14.27 -30.64
CA GLY A 1011 -15.67 -14.92 -31.16
C GLY A 1011 -16.79 -15.13 -30.14
N GLN A 1012 -16.55 -14.93 -28.84
CA GLN A 1012 -17.58 -14.82 -27.79
C GLN A 1012 -17.67 -13.43 -27.15
N LEU A 1013 -16.62 -12.60 -27.29
CA LEU A 1013 -16.49 -11.29 -26.65
C LEU A 1013 -16.20 -10.18 -27.67
N SER A 1014 -16.67 -8.95 -27.41
CA SER A 1014 -16.36 -7.75 -28.19
C SER A 1014 -16.22 -6.57 -27.24
N TRP A 1015 -15.08 -5.86 -27.33
CA TRP A 1015 -14.74 -4.76 -26.44
C TRP A 1015 -14.35 -3.51 -27.23
N THR A 1016 -14.74 -2.32 -26.76
CA THR A 1016 -14.43 -1.03 -27.40
C THR A 1016 -13.76 -0.05 -26.44
N ALA A 1017 -13.01 0.89 -26.99
CA ALA A 1017 -12.27 1.89 -26.22
C ALA A 1017 -13.08 2.73 -25.22
N ASN A 1018 -14.42 2.79 -25.35
CA ASN A 1018 -15.30 3.50 -24.42
C ASN A 1018 -15.61 2.70 -23.14
N ASP A 1019 -15.22 1.43 -23.06
CA ASP A 1019 -15.40 0.54 -21.91
C ASP A 1019 -14.15 0.53 -20.98
N LEU A 1020 -13.18 1.39 -21.29
CA LEU A 1020 -11.95 1.57 -20.53
C LEU A 1020 -12.19 2.51 -19.35
N TRP A 1021 -12.18 1.93 -18.16
CA TRP A 1021 -11.22 2.16 -17.07
C TRP A 1021 -11.91 1.67 -15.81
N ALA A 1022 -11.25 0.77 -15.08
CA ALA A 1022 -11.61 0.50 -13.70
C ALA A 1022 -11.30 1.74 -12.85
N GLY A 1023 -12.14 2.77 -12.97
CA GLY A 1023 -12.19 3.91 -12.06
C GLY A 1023 -12.95 3.55 -10.78
N GLY A 1024 -12.64 2.41 -10.18
CA GLY A 1024 -13.37 1.92 -9.02
C GLY A 1024 -12.67 0.72 -8.41
N TYR A 1025 -12.11 0.95 -7.22
CA TYR A 1025 -11.59 -0.01 -6.25
C TYR A 1025 -11.81 -1.49 -6.58
N TYR A 1026 -10.73 -2.19 -6.93
CA TYR A 1026 -10.62 -3.62 -6.65
C TYR A 1026 -9.29 -3.92 -5.98
N TYR A 1027 -9.40 -4.14 -4.68
CA TYR A 1027 -8.38 -4.70 -3.83
C TYR A 1027 -7.98 -6.09 -4.37
N LEU A 1028 -6.81 -6.21 -4.98
CA LEU A 1028 -6.13 -7.52 -5.14
C LEU A 1028 -5.51 -8.01 -3.80
N GLY A 1029 -5.77 -7.30 -2.71
CA GLY A 1029 -5.43 -7.70 -1.32
C GLY A 1029 -6.65 -7.77 -0.38
N GLY A 1030 -7.87 -7.78 -0.93
CA GLY A 1030 -9.10 -7.85 -0.16
C GLY A 1030 -9.54 -9.28 0.02
N VAL A 1031 -9.64 -9.73 1.27
CA VAL A 1031 -10.01 -11.09 1.68
C VAL A 1031 -11.34 -11.51 1.03
N GLY A 1032 -11.26 -12.27 -0.07
CA GLY A 1032 -12.33 -13.07 -0.63
C GLY A 1032 -11.99 -14.54 -0.40
N TYR A 1033 -12.63 -15.16 0.58
CA TYR A 1033 -12.46 -16.59 0.87
C TYR A 1033 -12.85 -17.44 -0.34
N TYR A 1034 -11.88 -18.10 -0.97
CA TYR A 1034 -12.14 -19.19 -1.90
C TYR A 1034 -12.53 -20.43 -1.09
N TYR A 1035 -13.83 -20.75 -1.05
CA TYR A 1035 -14.32 -22.08 -0.72
C TYR A 1035 -14.91 -22.69 -1.99
N LEU A 1036 -14.26 -23.74 -2.51
CA LEU A 1036 -14.81 -24.62 -3.55
C LEU A 1036 -15.03 -26.02 -2.95
N GLY A 1037 -16.25 -26.26 -2.45
CA GLY A 1037 -16.84 -27.61 -2.34
C GLY A 1037 -17.40 -28.05 -0.97
N GLY A 1038 -18.72 -27.90 -0.74
CA GLY A 1038 -19.51 -28.88 0.03
C GLY A 1038 -20.21 -28.44 1.34
N VAL A 1039 -21.55 -28.36 1.27
CA VAL A 1039 -22.63 -28.47 2.28
C VAL A 1039 -22.28 -28.74 3.78
N GLY A 1040 -22.69 -27.83 4.70
CA GLY A 1040 -23.12 -28.16 6.09
C GLY A 1040 -22.31 -27.59 7.29
N TYR A 1041 -23.01 -27.22 8.39
CA TYR A 1041 -22.63 -26.23 9.44
C TYR A 1041 -22.32 -26.76 10.90
N TYR A 1042 -21.53 -25.94 11.66
CA TYR A 1042 -21.39 -25.63 13.13
C TYR A 1042 -21.02 -26.72 14.19
N TYR A 1043 -20.24 -26.47 15.29
CA TYR A 1043 -20.42 -25.48 16.39
C TYR A 1043 -19.14 -25.14 17.26
N LEU A 1044 -18.88 -23.83 17.42
CA LEU A 1044 -18.62 -22.97 18.61
C LEU A 1044 -17.68 -23.30 19.81
N GLY A 1045 -16.82 -22.32 20.09
CA GLY A 1045 -16.58 -21.71 21.41
C GLY A 1045 -15.97 -20.30 21.20
N GLY A 1046 -16.51 -19.17 21.67
CA GLY A 1046 -17.67 -18.93 22.54
C GLY A 1046 -18.26 -17.53 22.37
N VAL A 1047 -19.37 -17.27 23.05
CA VAL A 1047 -19.97 -15.92 23.20
C VAL A 1047 -20.56 -15.82 24.60
N GLY A 1048 -20.46 -14.63 25.22
CA GLY A 1048 -21.45 -13.97 26.08
C GLY A 1048 -22.24 -14.72 27.16
N TYR A 1049 -22.42 -14.08 28.31
CA TYR A 1049 -23.29 -14.55 29.39
C TYR A 1049 -24.76 -14.79 28.95
N TYR A 1050 -25.35 -15.86 29.47
CA TYR A 1050 -26.67 -16.44 29.16
C TYR A 1050 -27.88 -15.77 29.85
N TYR A 1051 -29.07 -15.88 29.23
CA TYR A 1051 -30.33 -16.20 29.92
C TYR A 1051 -31.31 -17.02 29.03
N LEU A 1052 -32.08 -17.90 29.68
CA LEU A 1052 -32.84 -19.07 29.18
C LEU A 1052 -34.23 -18.80 28.55
N GLY A 1053 -34.64 -19.71 27.65
CA GLY A 1053 -36.02 -20.20 27.43
C GLY A 1053 -36.54 -20.01 25.99
N GLY A 1054 -36.43 -20.94 25.03
CA GLY A 1054 -37.03 -22.30 24.93
C GLY A 1054 -37.95 -22.32 23.68
N VAL A 1055 -38.26 -23.37 22.90
CA VAL A 1055 -37.94 -24.80 22.75
C VAL A 1055 -38.43 -25.22 21.34
N GLY A 1056 -37.74 -26.10 20.60
CA GLY A 1056 -38.39 -27.04 19.65
C GLY A 1056 -37.74 -27.22 18.25
N TYR A 1057 -37.39 -28.46 17.91
CA TYR A 1057 -36.58 -28.90 16.75
C TYR A 1057 -37.30 -29.90 15.79
N TYR A 1058 -36.89 -29.87 14.50
CA TYR A 1058 -36.77 -30.89 13.41
C TYR A 1058 -37.90 -31.90 12.98
N TYR A 1059 -38.08 -32.09 11.65
CA TYR A 1059 -37.67 -33.32 10.88
C TYR A 1059 -37.90 -33.28 9.34
N LEU A 1060 -37.12 -34.11 8.61
CA LEU A 1060 -37.12 -34.42 7.16
C LEU A 1060 -38.39 -35.13 6.63
N GLY A 1061 -38.77 -34.87 5.37
CA GLY A 1061 -39.37 -35.86 4.45
C GLY A 1061 -40.75 -35.53 3.83
N GLY A 1062 -40.77 -35.34 2.51
CA GLY A 1062 -41.88 -35.77 1.63
C GLY A 1062 -43.08 -34.83 1.38
N VAL A 1063 -43.45 -34.78 0.08
CA VAL A 1063 -44.74 -34.45 -0.55
C VAL A 1063 -45.22 -32.98 -0.45
N GLY A 1064 -45.19 -32.30 -1.59
CA GLY A 1064 -45.60 -30.89 -1.71
C GLY A 1064 -47.10 -30.63 -1.67
N TYR A 1065 -47.47 -29.36 -1.80
CA TYR A 1065 -48.57 -28.85 -2.63
C TYR A 1065 -48.30 -27.38 -2.97
N TYR A 1066 -48.48 -27.03 -4.24
CA TYR A 1066 -48.49 -25.68 -4.77
C TYR A 1066 -49.85 -25.01 -4.55
N TYR A 1067 -49.85 -23.68 -4.47
CA TYR A 1067 -50.95 -22.89 -5.02
C TYR A 1067 -50.40 -21.69 -5.81
N LEU A 1068 -50.74 -21.69 -7.09
CA LEU A 1068 -50.55 -20.62 -8.08
C LEU A 1068 -51.82 -19.76 -8.12
N GLY A 1069 -51.66 -18.45 -8.30
CA GLY A 1069 -52.75 -17.55 -8.66
C GLY A 1069 -52.24 -16.20 -9.18
N GLY A 1070 -52.24 -16.02 -10.51
CA GLY A 1070 -52.21 -14.72 -11.20
C GLY A 1070 -53.58 -13.99 -11.10
N VAL A 1071 -53.90 -12.85 -11.73
CA VAL A 1071 -53.51 -12.23 -13.04
C VAL A 1071 -53.96 -10.73 -13.07
N GLY A 1072 -53.16 -9.84 -13.70
CA GLY A 1072 -53.33 -8.50 -14.38
C GLY A 1072 -54.58 -7.58 -14.27
N TYR A 1073 -54.69 -6.34 -14.82
CA TYR A 1073 -53.90 -5.51 -15.78
C TYR A 1073 -54.43 -4.01 -15.92
N TYR A 1074 -53.68 -3.16 -16.69
CA TYR A 1074 -54.01 -1.96 -17.56
C TYR A 1074 -54.24 -0.54 -16.95
N TYR A 1075 -53.89 0.64 -17.54
CA TYR A 1075 -52.88 1.16 -18.52
C TYR A 1075 -53.03 2.72 -18.73
N LEU A 1076 -51.96 3.40 -19.24
CA LEU A 1076 -51.87 4.62 -20.10
C LEU A 1076 -52.06 6.08 -19.59
N GLY A 1077 -51.02 6.92 -19.82
CA GLY A 1077 -51.18 8.31 -20.30
C GLY A 1077 -50.02 9.32 -20.05
N GLY A 1078 -49.33 9.78 -21.11
CA GLY A 1078 -48.84 11.18 -21.21
C GLY A 1078 -47.34 11.41 -21.50
N VAL A 1079 -47.03 11.97 -22.69
CA VAL A 1079 -45.71 12.45 -23.12
C VAL A 1079 -45.62 13.98 -22.96
N ALA A 1080 -44.47 14.52 -22.49
CA ALA A 1080 -43.97 15.86 -22.83
C ALA A 1080 -42.46 15.99 -22.53
N TRP A 1081 -41.76 16.74 -23.38
CA TRP A 1081 -40.30 16.86 -23.54
C TRP A 1081 -39.73 18.07 -22.76
N SER A 1082 -38.53 17.95 -22.18
CA SER A 1082 -37.34 18.82 -22.42
C SER A 1082 -36.36 18.87 -21.22
N GLY A 1083 -35.09 18.53 -21.49
CA GLY A 1083 -33.91 19.22 -20.97
C GLY A 1083 -33.43 18.91 -19.55
N GLY A 1084 -32.21 18.38 -19.46
CA GLY A 1084 -31.37 18.52 -18.27
C GLY A 1084 -30.92 17.20 -17.66
N TYR A 1085 -29.61 16.97 -17.72
CA TYR A 1085 -28.82 15.98 -17.00
C TYR A 1085 -29.35 15.65 -15.60
N TYR A 1086 -29.56 14.35 -15.32
CA TYR A 1086 -29.62 13.84 -13.95
C TYR A 1086 -28.94 12.48 -13.85
N TYR A 1087 -27.89 12.47 -13.03
CA TYR A 1087 -27.49 11.38 -12.14
C TYR A 1087 -28.69 10.91 -11.31
N LEU A 1088 -28.83 9.60 -11.11
CA LEU A 1088 -29.40 8.99 -9.90
C LEU A 1088 -29.11 7.49 -9.90
N GLY A 1089 -28.35 7.04 -8.90
CA GLY A 1089 -28.32 5.65 -8.47
C GLY A 1089 -29.64 5.23 -7.83
N GLY A 1090 -29.89 3.92 -7.78
CA GLY A 1090 -31.03 3.37 -7.06
C GLY A 1090 -31.46 2.00 -7.57
N VAL A 1091 -30.98 0.97 -6.86
CA VAL A 1091 -31.29 -0.45 -6.97
C VAL A 1091 -32.80 -0.73 -7.08
N ASN A 1092 -33.18 -1.64 -7.99
CA ASN A 1092 -34.33 -2.55 -7.82
C ASN A 1092 -34.12 -3.80 -8.68
N SER A 1093 -33.73 -4.91 -8.05
CA SER A 1093 -33.99 -6.26 -8.55
C SER A 1093 -35.40 -6.67 -8.11
N PRO A 1094 -36.15 -7.50 -8.87
CA PRO A 1094 -35.93 -8.95 -8.75
C PRO A 1094 -36.22 -9.84 -10.00
N THR A 1095 -35.46 -10.96 -10.04
CA THR A 1095 -35.82 -12.35 -10.45
C THR A 1095 -35.89 -12.81 -11.92
N TRP A 1096 -34.80 -13.49 -12.34
CA TRP A 1096 -34.63 -14.77 -13.06
C TRP A 1096 -35.80 -15.47 -13.80
N THR A 1097 -35.51 -15.93 -15.03
CA THR A 1097 -35.60 -17.36 -15.44
C THR A 1097 -34.70 -17.67 -16.65
N SER A 1098 -34.17 -18.90 -16.65
CA SER A 1098 -33.18 -19.50 -17.56
C SER A 1098 -33.73 -20.00 -18.91
N ASP A 1099 -32.78 -20.27 -19.80
CA ASP A 1099 -32.79 -21.12 -21.01
C ASP A 1099 -33.67 -20.72 -22.20
N PHE A 1100 -33.06 -20.33 -23.33
CA PHE A 1100 -32.91 -21.22 -24.50
C PHE A 1100 -32.06 -20.58 -25.60
N THR A 1101 -31.40 -21.47 -26.32
CA THR A 1101 -30.45 -21.36 -27.43
C THR A 1101 -30.90 -20.56 -28.67
N SER A 1102 -29.87 -20.12 -29.41
CA SER A 1102 -29.76 -19.99 -30.88
C SER A 1102 -29.82 -18.58 -31.50
N THR A 1103 -28.69 -18.22 -32.11
CA THR A 1103 -28.50 -17.58 -33.42
C THR A 1103 -29.57 -16.61 -33.90
N SER A 1104 -29.23 -15.32 -34.00
CA SER A 1104 -29.12 -14.60 -35.28
C SER A 1104 -28.99 -13.08 -35.07
N SER A 1105 -27.98 -12.52 -35.72
CA SER A 1105 -27.88 -11.14 -36.24
C SER A 1105 -29.13 -10.25 -36.16
N ILE A 1106 -28.99 -9.06 -35.58
CA ILE A 1106 -29.68 -7.86 -36.07
C ILE A 1106 -28.69 -6.69 -36.14
N SER A 1107 -28.55 -6.23 -37.37
CA SER A 1107 -27.83 -5.09 -37.88
C SER A 1107 -28.38 -3.73 -37.41
N SER A 1108 -27.46 -2.78 -37.27
CA SER A 1108 -27.58 -1.34 -37.56
C SER A 1108 -28.77 -0.57 -36.96
N THR A 1109 -28.47 0.51 -36.23
CA THR A 1109 -28.94 1.84 -36.64
C THR A 1109 -28.11 2.96 -36.01
N THR A 1110 -27.74 3.88 -36.89
CA THR A 1110 -27.11 5.21 -36.75
C THR A 1110 -27.75 6.17 -35.76
N TRP A 1111 -27.00 7.26 -35.48
CA TRP A 1111 -27.36 8.67 -35.13
C TRP A 1111 -26.67 9.12 -33.82
N VAL A 1112 -26.14 10.32 -33.60
CA VAL A 1112 -26.02 11.66 -34.26
C VAL A 1112 -24.89 12.38 -33.49
N ASP A 1113 -24.08 13.20 -34.17
CA ASP A 1113 -23.19 14.21 -33.55
C ASP A 1113 -23.93 15.10 -32.54
N ASP A 1114 -23.49 15.09 -31.28
CA ASP A 1114 -23.15 16.27 -30.46
C ASP A 1114 -22.77 15.85 -29.03
#